data_AF-A0A0B7N235-F1
#
_entry.id   AF-A0A0B7N235-F1
#
_cell.length_a   1.000
_cell.length_b   1.000
_cell.length_c   1.000
_cell.angle_alpha   90.00
_cell.angle_beta   90.00
_cell.angle_gamma   90.00
#
_symmetry.space_group_name_H-M   'P 1'
#
loop_
_entity.id
_entity.type
_entity.pdbx_description
1 polymer ?
#
loop_
_entity_poly.entity_id
_entity_poly.type
_entity_poly.pdbx_seq_one_letter_code
_entity_poly.pdbx_strand_id
1 'polypeptide(L)'
;MSDQSSSNQENQPLLQQNKQQTKQESLKDLKPHVRPLASAFFISIVAGLNDGSLGTIIPRLKAYYSISNETISLLFLCSALGFFISAGLNGYIVHKIGQLNTFYFGATLMLISFIILSMGFPFPVMACTMPFVGAGMAVLDAGMNVYTANVPLATLMLNVLHALYGVGAMISPLVASLLLKHNISWKGMYIFLTTVGILNIAMITFGFWKVNLDEIKEETVDEQQDGAKVNHKEITKMAIFNRVTLISAAYILVYVGVEVTLGGWGYTWLKEGRHGDSIAMANVVSGYWAGLASGRILLGYLSSRFGEKLMIILFTIMIIGGLFIMTISSNVLLDSTGLLLGPMFPTTISLASKALPRSYHATSIGFMAALGAGGAALFPFLTGQVAVAYKTIIDALSEDEKFQTLLDHIKKFQLETFVNNLESGTLFAPDNEAFQKCQFDIDHSAILYHLLKKGLMIDNMYNGQLKETMYVRPGYLGSDSNAGQRIKFTKDGKKTFVNEAKIIEKDIQVNNQTIIQVIDRVLQPPMSLGDSIIDRNKAVFDLMNSTDIIDLLRERRPFTVIVSKKENPLEVFNAIEASYLGSKYGKDDLSLFFKYAIIDKPIYIDEFNSGKTTYKSLSGDSLVIVADKDKKSITVNDIPIVQTDIIAANGVIHEIDDTFKFDGIEFNTRKYLYGSNGTHMVELFDKYDSSHYIDQKELNYTFLIPPADRLNQSLVSKSWLRYHVAQGSWPQENLIDGMLLQSQLKSSDLDGNYQRLPVYVEKENKMSISSRSVQFGKARVIGDSINIHDDIIYQTSDPLLLPGDILEKLVVDLDLSTFLATLYASGVADEIKNTRGLTLFVPTNEAFQNLGLVAKYLVHSSAKSDLQTVLRYHAARSLLYYDDIKSEVHEVATLANSTLRVSQNQSGSIIIGRPEGNGMNENAATVTHANTLVSNGVVHKISQVQIPNQVSISNQHLLVGIEANTMTQILTRANLLGKINQDNMVILAPSDKAFAHVDLDALFADQYQLERVAKLHIIPTAWQDQWILSSENNKNRRDKSEYSTLLSDDDKVAIRENENGELFVEVKNGGDNNRAHATGLGRVSAGGGVIAIDTVLLPIRRGLFGLPIVWSIVVLLTIIIITGGILSIVGFFGYKVYSRRRLGYRPIFD
;
A
#
# COMPACT_ATOMS: atom_id res chain seq x y z
N MET A 1 -101.98 -24.24 -19.66
CA MET A 1 -102.14 -25.70 -19.51
C MET A 1 -102.13 -26.27 -20.92
N SER A 2 -100.97 -26.71 -21.43
CA SER A 2 -100.51 -28.11 -21.46
C SER A 2 -101.54 -29.01 -22.18
N ASP A 3 -101.24 -29.81 -23.19
CA ASP A 3 -99.99 -30.41 -23.64
C ASP A 3 -100.19 -31.06 -25.03
N GLN A 4 -99.08 -31.19 -25.75
CA GLN A 4 -98.64 -32.27 -26.66
C GLN A 4 -99.53 -33.06 -27.64
N SER A 5 -98.86 -33.34 -28.77
CA SER A 5 -98.97 -34.50 -29.70
C SER A 5 -100.19 -34.51 -30.62
N SER A 6 -100.18 -34.92 -31.89
CA SER A 6 -99.30 -35.57 -32.88
C SER A 6 -100.18 -35.56 -34.15
N SER A 7 -99.76 -35.37 -35.41
CA SER A 7 -99.00 -36.25 -36.29
C SER A 7 -99.35 -35.86 -37.74
N ASN A 8 -98.35 -35.77 -38.61
CA ASN A 8 -98.28 -36.11 -40.04
C ASN A 8 -99.45 -35.94 -41.04
N GLN A 9 -99.02 -35.51 -42.24
CA GLN A 9 -99.67 -35.57 -43.58
C GLN A 9 -100.80 -34.56 -43.79
N GLU A 10 -100.89 -33.77 -44.86
CA GLU A 10 -100.43 -33.87 -46.24
C GLU A 10 -100.61 -32.48 -46.89
N ASN A 11 -99.66 -32.02 -47.72
CA ASN A 11 -99.93 -31.21 -48.91
C ASN A 11 -98.64 -30.97 -49.71
N GLN A 12 -98.47 -31.79 -50.76
CA GLN A 12 -97.79 -31.44 -52.02
C GLN A 12 -98.50 -30.22 -52.68
N PRO A 13 -97.88 -29.42 -53.58
CA PRO A 13 -97.25 -29.92 -54.81
C PRO A 13 -96.03 -29.16 -55.35
N LEU A 14 -95.38 -29.80 -56.34
CA LEU A 14 -94.60 -29.29 -57.50
C LEU A 14 -93.42 -30.22 -57.84
N LEU A 15 -93.74 -31.49 -58.06
CA LEU A 15 -92.85 -32.50 -58.65
C LEU A 15 -93.53 -33.04 -59.92
N GLN A 16 -93.69 -32.19 -60.93
CA GLN A 16 -94.10 -32.62 -62.28
C GLN A 16 -93.88 -31.51 -63.32
N GLN A 17 -92.64 -31.13 -63.58
CA GLN A 17 -92.17 -30.62 -64.89
C GLN A 17 -90.64 -30.57 -64.89
N ASN A 18 -90.02 -30.92 -66.03
CA ASN A 18 -88.56 -31.07 -66.28
C ASN A 18 -87.91 -32.42 -65.92
N LYS A 19 -88.43 -33.51 -66.52
CA LYS A 19 -87.54 -34.53 -67.12
C LYS A 19 -86.96 -33.96 -68.43
N GLN A 20 -85.90 -33.14 -68.34
CA GLN A 20 -84.96 -33.02 -69.46
C GLN A 20 -83.93 -34.14 -69.30
N GLN A 21 -83.81 -34.98 -70.33
CA GLN A 21 -82.82 -36.06 -70.43
C GLN A 21 -81.41 -35.47 -70.20
N THR A 22 -80.79 -35.77 -69.06
CA THR A 22 -79.36 -35.52 -68.87
C THR A 22 -78.62 -36.54 -69.73
N LYS A 23 -78.15 -36.10 -70.90
CA LYS A 23 -77.29 -36.90 -71.79
C LYS A 23 -76.06 -37.32 -70.96
N GLN A 24 -75.81 -38.63 -70.81
CA GLN A 24 -74.56 -39.10 -70.20
C GLN A 24 -73.41 -38.69 -71.12
N GLU A 25 -72.67 -37.67 -70.73
CA GLU A 25 -71.48 -37.21 -71.44
C GLU A 25 -70.39 -38.30 -71.40
N SER A 26 -69.75 -38.55 -72.55
CA SER A 26 -68.68 -39.54 -72.68
C SER A 26 -67.37 -38.87 -73.07
N LEU A 27 -66.25 -39.56 -72.86
CA LEU A 27 -64.92 -39.10 -73.30
C LEU A 27 -64.82 -38.81 -74.81
N LYS A 28 -65.73 -39.36 -75.64
CA LYS A 28 -65.76 -39.08 -77.09
C LYS A 28 -66.23 -37.67 -77.42
N ASP A 29 -67.04 -37.06 -76.54
CA ASP A 29 -67.59 -35.71 -76.73
C ASP A 29 -66.52 -34.61 -76.55
N LEU A 30 -65.36 -34.96 -75.99
CA LEU A 30 -64.21 -34.06 -75.84
C LEU A 30 -63.38 -33.88 -77.12
N LYS A 31 -63.55 -34.72 -78.15
CA LYS A 31 -62.71 -34.71 -79.37
C LYS A 31 -62.51 -33.33 -80.03
N PRO A 32 -63.54 -32.46 -80.19
CA PRO A 32 -63.34 -31.11 -80.74
C PRO A 32 -62.63 -30.14 -79.78
N HIS A 33 -62.62 -30.41 -78.48
CA HIS A 33 -62.03 -29.56 -77.44
C HIS A 33 -60.60 -29.95 -77.06
N VAL A 34 -60.05 -31.04 -77.61
CA VAL A 34 -58.72 -31.57 -77.23
C VAL A 34 -57.60 -30.53 -77.40
N ARG A 35 -57.56 -29.78 -78.51
CA ARG A 35 -56.48 -28.79 -78.76
C ARG A 35 -56.60 -27.55 -77.84
N PRO A 36 -57.78 -26.92 -77.70
CA PRO A 36 -57.97 -25.85 -76.71
C PRO A 36 -57.70 -26.30 -75.27
N LEU A 37 -58.15 -27.50 -74.88
CA LEU A 37 -57.90 -28.05 -73.55
C LEU A 37 -56.42 -28.28 -73.30
N ALA A 38 -55.67 -28.78 -74.30
CA ALA A 38 -54.22 -28.90 -74.19
C ALA A 38 -53.55 -27.53 -73.97
N SER A 39 -54.04 -26.47 -74.61
CA SER A 39 -53.54 -25.11 -74.36
C SER A 39 -53.92 -24.60 -72.96
N ALA A 40 -55.16 -24.82 -72.51
CA ALA A 40 -55.60 -24.44 -71.16
C ALA A 40 -54.79 -25.16 -70.08
N PHE A 41 -54.54 -26.45 -70.26
CA PHE A 41 -53.67 -27.26 -69.42
C PHE A 41 -52.22 -26.75 -69.40
N PHE A 42 -51.68 -26.35 -70.55
CA PHE A 42 -50.34 -25.77 -70.60
C PHE A 42 -50.27 -24.42 -69.89
N ILE A 43 -51.25 -23.54 -70.06
CA ILE A 43 -51.36 -22.27 -69.30
C ILE A 43 -51.34 -22.55 -67.79
N SER A 44 -52.07 -23.57 -67.33
CA SER A 44 -52.09 -23.95 -65.92
C SER A 44 -50.73 -24.45 -65.42
N ILE A 45 -49.99 -25.22 -66.22
CA ILE A 45 -48.60 -25.61 -65.92
C ILE A 45 -47.69 -24.39 -65.81
N VAL A 46 -47.82 -23.40 -66.72
CA VAL A 46 -47.04 -22.16 -66.67
C VAL A 46 -47.33 -21.35 -65.40
N ALA A 47 -48.60 -21.26 -64.99
CA ALA A 47 -48.98 -20.62 -63.75
C ALA A 47 -48.33 -21.31 -62.54
N GLY A 48 -48.35 -22.65 -62.49
CA GLY A 48 -47.66 -23.41 -61.45
C GLY A 48 -46.14 -23.20 -61.46
N LEU A 49 -45.52 -23.22 -62.64
CA LEU A 49 -44.08 -22.99 -62.79
C LEU A 49 -43.65 -21.62 -62.25
N ASN A 50 -44.44 -20.58 -62.51
CA ASN A 50 -44.23 -19.24 -61.99
C ASN A 50 -44.28 -19.24 -60.46
N ASP A 51 -45.36 -19.74 -59.87
CA ASP A 51 -45.59 -19.64 -58.43
C ASP A 51 -44.58 -20.48 -57.62
N GLY A 52 -44.22 -21.66 -58.13
CA GLY A 52 -43.20 -22.51 -57.52
C GLY A 52 -41.76 -21.97 -57.64
N SER A 53 -41.53 -20.95 -58.48
CA SER A 53 -40.17 -20.46 -58.77
C SER A 53 -39.64 -19.54 -57.69
N LEU A 54 -40.45 -18.57 -57.25
CA LEU A 54 -40.01 -17.48 -56.39
C LEU A 54 -39.49 -17.99 -55.05
N GLY A 55 -40.20 -18.95 -54.43
CA GLY A 55 -39.85 -19.47 -53.11
C GLY A 55 -38.45 -20.09 -53.03
N THR A 56 -38.02 -20.78 -54.08
CA THR A 56 -36.72 -21.48 -54.09
C THR A 56 -35.53 -20.56 -54.36
N ILE A 57 -35.76 -19.40 -54.97
CA ILE A 57 -34.70 -18.43 -55.28
C ILE A 57 -34.57 -17.30 -54.25
N ILE A 58 -35.47 -17.22 -53.25
CA ILE A 58 -35.45 -16.20 -52.17
C ILE A 58 -34.08 -16.07 -51.49
N PRO A 59 -33.42 -17.14 -51.01
CA PRO A 59 -32.13 -17.01 -50.33
C PRO A 59 -31.05 -16.35 -51.20
N ARG A 60 -31.07 -16.63 -52.52
CA ARG A 60 -30.11 -16.03 -53.48
C ARG A 60 -30.44 -14.59 -53.83
N LEU A 61 -31.73 -14.26 -53.92
CA LEU A 61 -32.17 -12.87 -54.11
C LEU A 61 -31.79 -12.01 -52.90
N LYS A 62 -31.96 -12.53 -51.67
CA LYS A 62 -31.51 -11.87 -50.43
C LYS A 62 -30.01 -11.61 -50.45
N ALA A 63 -29.22 -12.64 -50.78
CA ALA A 63 -27.76 -12.51 -50.87
C ALA A 63 -27.34 -11.50 -51.95
N TYR A 64 -27.98 -11.51 -53.13
CA TYR A 64 -27.61 -10.63 -54.24
C TYR A 64 -27.95 -9.15 -53.97
N TYR A 65 -29.12 -8.86 -53.40
CA TYR A 65 -29.53 -7.47 -53.10
C TYR A 65 -29.16 -6.99 -51.69
N SER A 66 -28.60 -7.87 -50.85
CA SER A 66 -28.32 -7.58 -49.43
C SER A 66 -29.57 -7.10 -48.68
N ILE A 67 -30.67 -7.83 -48.85
CA ILE A 67 -32.00 -7.47 -48.31
C ILE A 67 -32.54 -8.52 -47.34
N SER A 68 -33.38 -8.07 -46.41
CA SER A 68 -33.97 -8.91 -45.36
C SER A 68 -35.15 -9.76 -45.85
N ASN A 69 -35.58 -10.70 -45.02
CA ASN A 69 -36.81 -11.47 -45.22
C ASN A 69 -38.06 -10.57 -45.28
N GLU A 70 -38.06 -9.44 -44.58
CA GLU A 70 -39.13 -8.43 -44.65
C GLU A 70 -39.16 -7.79 -46.04
N THR A 71 -38.01 -7.31 -46.52
CA THR A 71 -37.98 -6.56 -47.78
C THR A 71 -38.33 -7.46 -48.95
N ILE A 72 -37.80 -8.70 -48.96
CA ILE A 72 -38.09 -9.63 -50.05
C ILE A 72 -39.55 -10.12 -50.05
N SER A 73 -40.22 -10.16 -48.89
CA SER A 73 -41.62 -10.60 -48.80
C SER A 73 -42.60 -9.66 -49.50
N LEU A 74 -42.19 -8.40 -49.77
CA LEU A 74 -42.93 -7.45 -50.59
C LEU A 74 -43.21 -7.97 -52.01
N LEU A 75 -42.37 -8.86 -52.55
CA LEU A 75 -42.57 -9.42 -53.89
C LEU A 75 -43.89 -10.21 -54.01
N PHE A 76 -44.27 -10.94 -52.95
CA PHE A 76 -45.55 -11.67 -52.90
C PHE A 76 -46.73 -10.70 -52.92
N LEU A 77 -46.65 -9.63 -52.13
CA LEU A 77 -47.67 -8.58 -52.07
C LEU A 77 -47.84 -7.86 -53.41
N CYS A 78 -46.72 -7.49 -54.04
CA CYS A 78 -46.72 -6.81 -55.34
C CYS A 78 -47.33 -7.70 -56.45
N SER A 79 -47.00 -8.99 -56.49
CA SER A 79 -47.60 -9.93 -57.45
C SER A 79 -49.12 -10.01 -57.29
N ALA A 80 -49.58 -10.20 -56.06
CA ALA A 80 -51.01 -10.32 -55.79
C ALA A 80 -51.80 -9.04 -56.05
N LEU A 81 -51.20 -7.85 -55.82
CA LEU A 81 -51.83 -6.57 -56.16
C LEU A 81 -52.21 -6.52 -57.64
N GLY A 82 -51.31 -6.97 -58.51
CA GLY A 82 -51.56 -7.09 -59.93
C GLY A 82 -52.66 -8.11 -60.26
N PHE A 83 -52.64 -9.27 -59.60
CA PHE A 83 -53.67 -10.30 -59.75
C PHE A 83 -55.07 -9.77 -59.41
N PHE A 84 -55.22 -9.11 -58.27
CA PHE A 84 -56.50 -8.54 -57.81
C PHE A 84 -57.07 -7.49 -58.75
N ILE A 85 -56.24 -6.52 -59.16
CA ILE A 85 -56.65 -5.45 -60.06
C ILE A 85 -57.14 -6.07 -61.38
N SER A 86 -56.39 -7.04 -61.89
CA SER A 86 -56.70 -7.72 -63.15
C SER A 86 -57.95 -8.60 -63.06
N ALA A 87 -58.14 -9.36 -61.98
CA ALA A 87 -59.34 -10.17 -61.76
C ALA A 87 -60.63 -9.33 -61.73
N GLY A 88 -60.59 -8.13 -61.10
CA GLY A 88 -61.72 -7.20 -61.12
C GLY A 88 -61.99 -6.56 -62.48
N LEU A 89 -60.94 -6.38 -63.30
CA LEU A 89 -61.04 -5.80 -64.65
C LEU A 89 -61.27 -6.86 -65.75
N ASN A 90 -61.15 -8.15 -65.43
CA ASN A 90 -61.16 -9.22 -66.42
C ASN A 90 -62.40 -9.21 -67.31
N GLY A 91 -63.59 -9.00 -66.74
CA GLY A 91 -64.83 -8.89 -67.53
C GLY A 91 -64.84 -7.71 -68.51
N TYR A 92 -64.24 -6.58 -68.13
CA TYR A 92 -64.07 -5.42 -69.02
C TYR A 92 -63.05 -5.70 -70.14
N ILE A 93 -61.94 -6.37 -69.80
CA ILE A 93 -60.90 -6.77 -70.77
C ILE A 93 -61.51 -7.71 -71.81
N VAL A 94 -62.16 -8.79 -71.38
CA VAL A 94 -62.82 -9.76 -72.27
C VAL A 94 -63.87 -9.08 -73.16
N HIS A 95 -64.71 -8.20 -72.61
CA HIS A 95 -65.72 -7.49 -73.40
C HIS A 95 -65.10 -6.58 -74.48
N LYS A 96 -63.96 -5.95 -74.20
CA LYS A 96 -63.34 -4.97 -75.10
C LYS A 96 -62.51 -5.61 -76.21
N ILE A 97 -61.74 -6.66 -75.91
CA ILE A 97 -60.79 -7.26 -76.86
C ILE A 97 -61.16 -8.70 -77.28
N GLY A 98 -62.18 -9.31 -76.69
CA GLY A 98 -62.60 -10.68 -76.96
C GLY A 98 -61.80 -11.73 -76.17
N GLN A 99 -62.36 -12.94 -76.03
CA GLN A 99 -61.79 -13.98 -75.16
C GLN A 99 -60.40 -14.46 -75.63
N LEU A 100 -60.20 -14.61 -76.95
CA LEU A 100 -58.92 -15.08 -77.49
C LEU A 100 -57.78 -14.07 -77.30
N ASN A 101 -58.05 -12.78 -77.57
CA ASN A 101 -57.04 -11.73 -77.40
C ASN A 101 -56.73 -11.47 -75.94
N THR A 102 -57.67 -11.78 -75.05
CA THR A 102 -57.45 -11.76 -73.60
C THR A 102 -56.39 -12.79 -73.18
N PHE A 103 -56.39 -14.00 -73.76
CA PHE A 103 -55.31 -14.96 -73.54
C PHE A 103 -53.94 -14.45 -74.02
N TYR A 104 -53.87 -13.86 -75.22
CA TYR A 104 -52.62 -13.29 -75.73
C TYR A 104 -52.12 -12.12 -74.88
N PHE A 105 -53.03 -11.26 -74.41
CA PHE A 105 -52.71 -10.14 -73.54
C PHE A 105 -52.07 -10.63 -72.24
N GLY A 106 -52.70 -11.59 -71.55
CA GLY A 106 -52.16 -12.17 -70.32
C GLY A 106 -50.80 -12.86 -70.51
N ALA A 107 -50.66 -13.68 -71.57
CA ALA A 107 -49.41 -14.38 -71.87
C ALA A 107 -48.26 -13.44 -72.24
N THR A 108 -48.55 -12.37 -73.01
CA THR A 108 -47.54 -11.36 -73.37
C THR A 108 -47.09 -10.55 -72.16
N LEU A 109 -48.04 -10.20 -71.27
CA LEU A 109 -47.72 -9.47 -70.04
C LEU A 109 -46.79 -10.26 -69.12
N MET A 110 -47.03 -11.57 -68.97
CA MET A 110 -46.13 -12.46 -68.24
C MET A 110 -44.76 -12.59 -68.93
N LEU A 111 -44.72 -12.75 -70.26
CA LEU A 111 -43.47 -12.88 -71.02
C LEU A 111 -42.55 -11.66 -70.85
N ILE A 112 -43.09 -10.45 -71.03
CA ILE A 112 -42.34 -9.19 -70.84
C ILE A 112 -41.81 -9.10 -69.41
N SER A 113 -42.64 -9.47 -68.44
CA SER A 113 -42.24 -9.46 -67.03
C SER A 113 -41.08 -10.43 -66.76
N PHE A 114 -41.10 -11.65 -67.30
CA PHE A 114 -39.99 -12.60 -67.16
C PHE A 114 -38.69 -12.11 -67.81
N ILE A 115 -38.77 -11.44 -68.96
CA ILE A 115 -37.62 -10.81 -69.61
C ILE A 115 -36.98 -9.76 -68.69
N ILE A 116 -37.79 -8.85 -68.13
CA ILE A 116 -37.30 -7.79 -67.22
C ILE A 116 -36.67 -8.40 -65.96
N LEU A 117 -37.32 -9.40 -65.36
CA LEU A 117 -36.83 -10.09 -64.16
C LEU A 117 -35.49 -10.82 -64.41
N SER A 118 -35.29 -11.36 -65.62
CA SER A 118 -34.03 -12.03 -65.99
C SER A 118 -32.82 -11.10 -66.06
N MET A 119 -33.01 -9.78 -66.24
CA MET A 119 -31.93 -8.80 -66.35
C MET A 119 -31.26 -8.51 -64.99
N GLY A 120 -32.01 -8.61 -63.88
CA GLY A 120 -31.51 -8.37 -62.52
C GLY A 120 -31.25 -6.92 -62.18
N PHE A 121 -32.19 -6.04 -62.54
CA PHE A 121 -32.24 -4.64 -62.11
C PHE A 121 -32.39 -4.49 -60.59
N PRO A 122 -32.13 -3.30 -60.02
CA PRO A 122 -32.29 -3.05 -58.58
C PRO A 122 -33.66 -3.51 -58.04
N PHE A 123 -33.67 -3.92 -56.76
CA PHE A 123 -34.85 -4.52 -56.12
C PHE A 123 -36.17 -3.76 -56.32
N PRO A 124 -36.25 -2.42 -56.27
CA PRO A 124 -37.50 -1.70 -56.53
C PRO A 124 -38.09 -1.97 -57.92
N VAL A 125 -37.24 -2.11 -58.95
CA VAL A 125 -37.69 -2.43 -60.32
C VAL A 125 -38.27 -3.84 -60.38
N MET A 126 -37.64 -4.79 -59.66
CA MET A 126 -38.17 -6.15 -59.51
C MET A 126 -39.54 -6.14 -58.83
N ALA A 127 -39.68 -5.41 -57.73
CA ALA A 127 -40.95 -5.25 -57.01
C ALA A 127 -42.03 -4.59 -57.88
N CYS A 128 -41.70 -3.57 -58.68
CA CYS A 128 -42.63 -2.94 -59.62
C CYS A 128 -42.97 -3.82 -60.84
N THR A 129 -42.19 -4.86 -61.14
CA THR A 129 -42.45 -5.80 -62.24
C THR A 129 -43.42 -6.91 -61.83
N MET A 130 -43.38 -7.34 -60.56
CA MET A 130 -44.25 -8.41 -60.02
C MET A 130 -45.76 -8.20 -60.24
N PRO A 131 -46.34 -6.98 -60.13
CA PRO A 131 -47.75 -6.76 -60.43
C PRO A 131 -48.13 -7.16 -61.86
N PHE A 132 -47.23 -7.00 -62.83
CA PHE A 132 -47.52 -7.39 -64.22
C PHE A 132 -47.51 -8.92 -64.39
N VAL A 133 -46.65 -9.64 -63.65
CA VAL A 133 -46.68 -11.10 -63.58
C VAL A 133 -48.03 -11.57 -63.03
N GLY A 134 -48.45 -11.04 -61.88
CA GLY A 134 -49.72 -11.43 -61.25
C GLY A 134 -50.94 -11.03 -62.08
N ALA A 135 -50.93 -9.86 -62.71
CA ALA A 135 -52.00 -9.42 -63.60
C ALA A 135 -52.15 -10.34 -64.80
N GLY A 136 -51.04 -10.74 -65.44
CA GLY A 136 -51.05 -11.66 -66.57
C GLY A 136 -51.56 -13.04 -66.18
N MET A 137 -51.17 -13.53 -65.00
CA MET A 137 -51.64 -14.79 -64.44
C MET A 137 -53.16 -14.76 -64.19
N ALA A 138 -53.69 -13.69 -63.58
CA ALA A 138 -55.13 -13.54 -63.32
C ALA A 138 -55.99 -13.59 -64.59
N VAL A 139 -55.56 -12.92 -65.66
CA VAL A 139 -56.27 -12.93 -66.94
C VAL A 139 -56.31 -14.34 -67.53
N LEU A 140 -55.16 -15.02 -67.52
CA LEU A 140 -55.02 -16.36 -68.06
C LEU A 140 -55.83 -17.39 -67.27
N ASP A 141 -55.76 -17.34 -65.93
CA ASP A 141 -56.48 -18.22 -65.02
C ASP A 141 -58.00 -18.08 -65.18
N ALA A 142 -58.50 -16.84 -65.16
CA ALA A 142 -59.92 -16.58 -65.37
C ALA A 142 -60.38 -17.07 -66.76
N GLY A 143 -59.58 -16.80 -67.80
CA GLY A 143 -59.90 -17.22 -69.17
C GLY A 143 -59.96 -18.75 -69.33
N MET A 144 -58.99 -19.48 -68.78
CA MET A 144 -58.92 -20.94 -68.92
C MET A 144 -59.96 -21.66 -68.07
N ASN A 145 -60.30 -21.12 -66.89
CA ASN A 145 -61.37 -21.65 -66.04
C ASN A 145 -62.73 -21.48 -66.72
N VAL A 146 -63.01 -20.32 -67.33
CA VAL A 146 -64.24 -20.10 -68.10
C VAL A 146 -64.33 -21.04 -69.30
N TYR A 147 -63.23 -21.23 -70.05
CA TYR A 147 -63.24 -22.16 -71.18
C TYR A 147 -63.49 -23.60 -70.74
N THR A 148 -62.77 -24.06 -69.72
CA THR A 148 -62.82 -25.45 -69.23
C THR A 148 -64.15 -25.77 -68.53
N ALA A 149 -64.82 -24.76 -67.95
CA ALA A 149 -66.15 -24.92 -67.37
C ALA A 149 -67.25 -25.18 -68.42
N ASN A 150 -67.00 -24.86 -69.69
CA ASN A 150 -67.97 -24.95 -70.78
C ASN A 150 -67.70 -26.12 -71.74
N VAL A 151 -66.81 -27.07 -71.39
CA VAL A 151 -66.59 -28.30 -72.17
C VAL A 151 -67.32 -29.50 -71.55
N PRO A 152 -67.61 -30.57 -72.33
CA PRO A 152 -68.13 -31.81 -71.76
C PRO A 152 -67.19 -32.36 -70.68
N LEU A 153 -67.73 -32.97 -69.63
CA LEU A 153 -67.00 -33.42 -68.45
C LEU A 153 -66.30 -32.26 -67.70
N ALA A 154 -66.88 -31.05 -67.70
CA ALA A 154 -66.33 -29.82 -67.13
C ALA A 154 -65.70 -30.00 -65.73
N THR A 155 -66.40 -30.65 -64.80
CA THR A 155 -65.88 -30.88 -63.43
C THR A 155 -64.61 -31.73 -63.42
N LEU A 156 -64.53 -32.77 -64.26
CA LEU A 156 -63.34 -33.60 -64.38
C LEU A 156 -62.20 -32.79 -65.03
N MET A 157 -62.50 -32.04 -66.09
CA MET A 157 -61.50 -31.25 -66.81
C MET A 157 -60.95 -30.09 -65.94
N LEU A 158 -61.79 -29.44 -65.13
CA LEU A 158 -61.37 -28.43 -64.14
C LEU A 158 -60.48 -29.02 -63.04
N ASN A 159 -60.78 -30.23 -62.56
CA ASN A 159 -59.91 -30.92 -61.60
C ASN A 159 -58.55 -31.30 -62.22
N VAL A 160 -58.54 -31.75 -63.48
CA VAL A 160 -57.29 -32.04 -64.21
C VAL A 160 -56.49 -30.76 -64.44
N LEU A 161 -57.15 -29.65 -64.82
CA LEU A 161 -56.54 -28.33 -64.99
C LEU A 161 -55.79 -27.91 -63.71
N HIS A 162 -56.46 -27.87 -62.55
CA HIS A 162 -55.81 -27.51 -61.30
C HIS A 162 -54.80 -28.55 -60.79
N ALA A 163 -54.91 -29.83 -61.15
CA ALA A 163 -53.86 -30.79 -60.86
C ALA A 163 -52.57 -30.49 -61.65
N LEU A 164 -52.71 -30.08 -62.92
CA LEU A 164 -51.57 -29.71 -63.77
C LEU A 164 -50.89 -28.40 -63.35
N TYR A 165 -51.62 -27.46 -62.73
CA TYR A 165 -51.01 -26.36 -61.97
C TYR A 165 -50.02 -26.90 -60.92
N GLY A 166 -50.43 -27.87 -60.10
CA GLY A 166 -49.57 -28.44 -59.07
C GLY A 166 -48.35 -29.15 -59.66
N VAL A 167 -48.48 -29.77 -60.84
CA VAL A 167 -47.34 -30.35 -61.58
C VAL A 167 -46.35 -29.28 -62.04
N GLY A 168 -46.83 -28.13 -62.53
CA GLY A 168 -45.98 -26.99 -62.83
C GLY A 168 -45.23 -26.50 -61.59
N ALA A 169 -45.93 -26.35 -60.46
CA ALA A 169 -45.33 -25.93 -59.20
C ALA A 169 -44.32 -26.94 -58.64
N MET A 170 -44.47 -28.23 -58.92
CA MET A 170 -43.49 -29.29 -58.62
C MET A 170 -42.22 -29.17 -59.46
N ILE A 171 -42.34 -28.94 -60.78
CA ILE A 171 -41.17 -28.87 -61.68
C ILE A 171 -40.26 -27.68 -61.33
N SER A 172 -40.84 -26.59 -60.85
CA SER A 172 -40.13 -25.33 -60.64
C SER A 172 -38.98 -25.42 -59.61
N PRO A 173 -39.18 -25.94 -58.38
CA PRO A 173 -38.08 -26.23 -57.44
C PRO A 173 -37.00 -27.16 -57.99
N LEU A 174 -37.36 -28.16 -58.81
CA LEU A 174 -36.39 -29.09 -59.39
C LEU A 174 -35.49 -28.40 -60.41
N VAL A 175 -36.06 -27.53 -61.25
CA VAL A 175 -35.29 -26.70 -62.19
C VAL A 175 -34.37 -25.75 -61.42
N ALA A 176 -34.88 -25.08 -60.39
CA ALA A 176 -34.07 -24.24 -59.52
C ALA A 176 -32.89 -25.03 -58.93
N SER A 177 -33.15 -26.23 -58.39
CA SER A 177 -32.14 -27.16 -57.85
C SER A 177 -31.06 -27.56 -58.87
N LEU A 178 -31.45 -27.87 -60.10
CA LEU A 178 -30.50 -28.16 -61.18
C LEU A 178 -29.63 -26.95 -61.52
N LEU A 179 -30.20 -25.75 -61.55
CA LEU A 179 -29.43 -24.51 -61.70
C LEU A 179 -28.47 -24.29 -60.52
N LEU A 180 -28.87 -24.66 -59.29
CA LEU A 180 -27.98 -24.63 -58.12
C LEU A 180 -26.77 -25.56 -58.31
N LYS A 181 -27.03 -26.81 -58.72
CA LYS A 181 -25.99 -27.84 -58.91
C LYS A 181 -24.91 -27.43 -59.92
N HIS A 182 -25.30 -26.65 -60.94
CA HIS A 182 -24.38 -26.16 -61.97
C HIS A 182 -23.85 -24.74 -61.72
N ASN A 183 -24.02 -24.19 -60.50
CA ASN A 183 -23.59 -22.82 -60.13
C ASN A 183 -24.14 -21.72 -61.04
N ILE A 184 -25.30 -21.93 -61.65
CA ILE A 184 -25.97 -20.92 -62.48
C ILE A 184 -26.74 -19.97 -61.56
N SER A 185 -26.64 -18.66 -61.82
CA SER A 185 -27.32 -17.61 -61.04
C SER A 185 -28.85 -17.76 -61.04
N TRP A 186 -29.52 -17.16 -60.05
CA TRP A 186 -30.99 -17.12 -59.95
C TRP A 186 -31.66 -16.57 -61.22
N LYS A 187 -30.96 -15.71 -61.98
CA LYS A 187 -31.41 -15.20 -63.28
C LYS A 187 -31.77 -16.31 -64.27
N GLY A 188 -31.07 -17.45 -64.18
CA GLY A 188 -31.34 -18.65 -64.99
C GLY A 188 -32.78 -19.15 -64.87
N MET A 189 -33.42 -18.97 -63.71
CA MET A 189 -34.81 -19.38 -63.51
C MET A 189 -35.78 -18.53 -64.34
N TYR A 190 -35.57 -17.21 -64.40
CA TYR A 190 -36.40 -16.33 -65.22
C TYR A 190 -36.12 -16.47 -66.73
N ILE A 191 -34.89 -16.86 -67.11
CA ILE A 191 -34.58 -17.24 -68.50
C ILE A 191 -35.37 -18.50 -68.91
N PHE A 192 -35.42 -19.49 -68.03
CA PHE A 192 -36.23 -20.69 -68.23
C PHE A 192 -37.72 -20.34 -68.36
N LEU A 193 -38.27 -19.52 -67.46
CA LEU A 193 -39.66 -19.06 -67.54
C LEU A 193 -39.95 -18.24 -68.80
N THR A 194 -39.00 -17.43 -69.27
CA THR A 194 -39.11 -16.70 -70.54
C THR A 194 -39.27 -17.66 -71.72
N THR A 195 -38.47 -18.73 -71.75
CA THR A 195 -38.53 -19.77 -72.80
C THR A 195 -39.89 -20.48 -72.78
N VAL A 196 -40.39 -20.83 -71.58
CA VAL A 196 -41.71 -21.42 -71.40
C VAL A 196 -42.84 -20.44 -71.77
N GLY A 197 -42.68 -19.14 -71.49
CA GLY A 197 -43.64 -18.10 -71.87
C GLY A 197 -43.79 -17.94 -73.39
N ILE A 198 -42.70 -18.03 -74.14
CA ILE A 198 -42.72 -18.05 -75.62
C ILE A 198 -43.50 -19.28 -76.12
N LEU A 199 -43.22 -20.45 -75.54
CA LEU A 199 -43.95 -21.68 -75.86
C LEU A 199 -45.45 -21.56 -75.51
N ASN A 200 -45.80 -20.84 -74.44
CA ASN A 200 -47.19 -20.63 -74.03
C ASN A 200 -47.98 -19.85 -75.09
N ILE A 201 -47.39 -18.78 -75.64
CA ILE A 201 -48.01 -18.02 -76.74
C ILE A 201 -48.21 -18.93 -77.95
N ALA A 202 -47.20 -19.73 -78.32
CA ALA A 202 -47.32 -20.68 -79.43
C ALA A 202 -48.41 -21.74 -79.20
N MET A 203 -48.55 -22.24 -77.96
CA MET A 203 -49.59 -23.19 -77.57
C MET A 203 -50.99 -22.57 -77.60
N ILE A 204 -51.14 -21.31 -77.19
CA ILE A 204 -52.41 -20.56 -77.31
C ILE A 204 -52.79 -20.43 -78.79
N THR A 205 -51.83 -20.06 -79.65
CA THR A 205 -52.05 -19.96 -81.10
C THR A 205 -52.47 -21.29 -81.70
N PHE A 206 -51.79 -22.38 -81.34
CA PHE A 206 -52.12 -23.73 -81.84
C PHE A 206 -53.45 -24.26 -81.31
N GLY A 207 -53.69 -24.09 -80.01
CA GLY A 207 -54.84 -24.66 -79.30
C GLY A 207 -56.17 -24.07 -79.74
N PHE A 208 -56.21 -22.74 -79.90
CA PHE A 208 -57.41 -22.00 -80.30
C PHE A 208 -57.47 -21.68 -81.79
N TRP A 209 -56.62 -22.29 -82.61
CA TRP A 209 -56.60 -22.05 -84.05
C TRP A 209 -57.95 -22.47 -84.68
N LYS A 210 -58.64 -21.49 -85.31
CA LYS A 210 -59.97 -21.66 -85.92
C LYS A 210 -61.08 -22.06 -84.94
N VAL A 211 -60.92 -21.80 -83.64
CA VAL A 211 -61.97 -21.97 -82.62
C VAL A 211 -62.62 -20.62 -82.37
N ASN A 212 -63.92 -20.49 -82.62
CA ASN A 212 -64.66 -19.26 -82.36
C ASN A 212 -65.07 -19.21 -80.88
N LEU A 213 -64.37 -18.43 -80.07
CA LEU A 213 -64.67 -18.29 -78.64
C LEU A 213 -65.78 -17.26 -78.35
N ASP A 214 -66.16 -16.44 -79.33
CA ASP A 214 -67.18 -15.40 -79.16
C ASP A 214 -68.62 -15.93 -79.28
N GLU A 215 -68.80 -17.19 -79.71
CA GLU A 215 -70.08 -17.92 -79.69
C GLU A 215 -70.42 -18.50 -78.30
N ILE A 216 -69.52 -18.46 -77.32
CA ILE A 216 -69.78 -18.88 -75.93
C ILE A 216 -70.56 -17.77 -75.16
N LYS A 217 -71.45 -17.05 -75.85
CA LYS A 217 -72.33 -16.03 -75.28
C LYS A 217 -73.65 -16.69 -74.86
N GLU A 218 -73.89 -16.69 -73.55
CA GLU A 218 -75.21 -16.75 -72.90
C GLU A 218 -76.12 -17.93 -73.27
N GLU A 219 -75.89 -19.09 -72.66
CA GLU A 219 -77.01 -19.92 -72.16
C GLU A 219 -77.33 -19.50 -70.72
N THR A 220 -77.73 -18.25 -70.52
CA THR A 220 -78.52 -17.86 -69.35
C THR A 220 -79.98 -18.10 -69.69
N VAL A 221 -80.50 -19.24 -69.20
CA VAL A 221 -81.87 -19.50 -68.75
C VAL A 221 -82.97 -18.66 -69.42
N ASP A 222 -83.76 -19.32 -70.26
CA ASP A 222 -85.11 -18.97 -70.72
C ASP A 222 -85.71 -17.67 -70.15
N GLU A 223 -85.71 -16.60 -70.95
CA GLU A 223 -86.67 -15.51 -70.82
C GLU A 223 -88.06 -15.99 -71.25
N GLN A 224 -88.73 -16.78 -70.41
CA GLN A 224 -90.19 -16.91 -70.39
C GLN A 224 -90.69 -17.16 -68.97
N GLN A 225 -90.85 -16.09 -68.17
CA GLN A 225 -92.05 -15.78 -67.36
C GLN A 225 -91.85 -14.49 -66.54
N ASP A 226 -92.77 -13.54 -66.75
CA ASP A 226 -93.08 -12.33 -65.99
C ASP A 226 -91.97 -11.32 -65.61
N GLY A 227 -91.85 -10.28 -66.44
CA GLY A 227 -92.28 -8.93 -66.00
C GLY A 227 -91.58 -8.26 -64.81
N ALA A 228 -90.26 -8.43 -64.59
CA ALA A 228 -89.50 -7.54 -63.71
C ALA A 228 -88.06 -7.32 -64.23
N LYS A 229 -87.66 -6.06 -64.43
CA LYS A 229 -86.27 -5.68 -64.76
C LYS A 229 -85.34 -6.11 -63.63
N VAL A 230 -84.58 -7.17 -63.84
CA VAL A 230 -83.59 -7.66 -62.87
C VAL A 230 -82.37 -6.73 -62.82
N ASN A 231 -82.18 -6.06 -61.68
CA ASN A 231 -81.05 -5.15 -61.46
C ASN A 231 -79.76 -5.95 -61.14
N HIS A 232 -78.90 -6.13 -62.13
CA HIS A 232 -77.65 -6.91 -62.02
C HIS A 232 -76.71 -6.44 -60.88
N LYS A 233 -76.74 -5.15 -60.52
CA LYS A 233 -75.96 -4.63 -59.37
C LYS A 233 -76.48 -5.18 -58.04
N GLU A 234 -77.79 -5.39 -57.89
CA GLU A 234 -78.37 -5.94 -56.67
C GLU A 234 -78.09 -7.43 -56.52
N ILE A 235 -78.19 -8.21 -57.60
CA ILE A 235 -77.79 -9.63 -57.61
C ILE A 235 -76.31 -9.79 -57.24
N THR A 236 -75.44 -8.96 -57.81
CA THR A 236 -74.00 -8.98 -57.50
C THR A 236 -73.74 -8.69 -56.02
N LYS A 237 -74.42 -7.68 -55.47
CA LYS A 237 -74.33 -7.34 -54.05
C LYS A 237 -74.86 -8.46 -53.17
N MET A 238 -76.02 -9.04 -53.49
CA MET A 238 -76.62 -10.15 -52.74
C MET A 238 -75.77 -11.42 -52.80
N ALA A 239 -75.10 -11.71 -53.93
CA ALA A 239 -74.20 -12.85 -54.08
C ALA A 239 -72.94 -12.71 -53.22
N ILE A 240 -72.29 -11.53 -53.24
CA ILE A 240 -71.07 -11.26 -52.47
C ILE A 240 -71.35 -11.30 -50.96
N PHE A 241 -72.42 -10.63 -50.50
CA PHE A 241 -72.76 -10.56 -49.08
C PHE A 241 -73.55 -11.78 -48.58
N ASN A 242 -73.73 -12.82 -49.40
CA ASN A 242 -74.34 -14.06 -48.96
C ASN A 242 -73.44 -14.76 -47.92
N ARG A 243 -74.04 -15.26 -46.84
CA ARG A 243 -73.33 -15.93 -45.75
C ARG A 243 -72.46 -17.10 -46.22
N VAL A 244 -72.94 -17.90 -47.16
CA VAL A 244 -72.17 -19.05 -47.71
C VAL A 244 -70.98 -18.56 -48.51
N THR A 245 -71.16 -17.53 -49.35
CA THR A 245 -70.08 -16.90 -50.11
C THR A 245 -69.00 -16.34 -49.19
N LEU A 246 -69.39 -15.57 -48.17
CA LEU A 246 -68.44 -14.95 -47.23
C LEU A 246 -67.66 -15.97 -46.41
N ILE A 247 -68.31 -17.02 -45.89
CA ILE A 247 -67.64 -18.09 -45.13
C ILE A 247 -66.67 -18.86 -46.04
N SER A 248 -67.10 -19.21 -47.25
CA SER A 248 -66.27 -19.98 -48.18
C SER A 248 -65.10 -19.13 -48.71
N ALA A 249 -65.31 -17.84 -48.93
CA ALA A 249 -64.26 -16.90 -49.32
C ALA A 249 -63.23 -16.69 -48.20
N ALA A 250 -63.67 -16.55 -46.95
CA ALA A 250 -62.78 -16.45 -45.80
C ALA A 250 -61.95 -17.74 -45.61
N TYR A 251 -62.57 -18.90 -45.77
CA TYR A 251 -61.86 -20.18 -45.73
C TYR A 251 -60.81 -20.28 -46.84
N ILE A 252 -61.17 -19.94 -48.09
CA ILE A 252 -60.24 -19.98 -49.23
C ILE A 252 -59.11 -18.97 -49.06
N LEU A 253 -59.36 -17.77 -48.52
CA LEU A 253 -58.31 -16.80 -48.18
C LEU A 253 -57.27 -17.42 -47.23
N VAL A 254 -57.71 -18.08 -46.14
CA VAL A 254 -56.77 -18.72 -45.21
C VAL A 254 -56.08 -19.93 -45.85
N TYR A 255 -56.84 -20.81 -46.50
CA TYR A 255 -56.30 -22.03 -47.11
C TYR A 255 -55.24 -21.72 -48.17
N VAL A 256 -55.53 -20.83 -49.12
CA VAL A 256 -54.58 -20.47 -50.19
C VAL A 256 -53.37 -19.74 -49.58
N GLY A 257 -53.59 -18.91 -48.55
CA GLY A 257 -52.50 -18.31 -47.79
C GLY A 257 -51.55 -19.34 -47.18
N VAL A 258 -52.08 -20.39 -46.56
CA VAL A 258 -51.28 -21.51 -46.02
C VAL A 258 -50.60 -22.29 -47.14
N GLU A 259 -51.32 -22.63 -48.22
CA GLU A 259 -50.79 -23.35 -49.39
C GLU A 259 -49.53 -22.66 -49.96
N VAL A 260 -49.64 -21.36 -50.20
CA VAL A 260 -48.58 -20.57 -50.81
C VAL A 260 -47.48 -20.22 -49.81
N THR A 261 -47.79 -20.02 -48.53
CA THR A 261 -46.75 -19.77 -47.50
C THR A 261 -45.86 -20.99 -47.32
N LEU A 262 -46.43 -22.18 -47.21
CA LEU A 262 -45.67 -23.42 -47.09
C LEU A 262 -44.84 -23.70 -48.36
N GLY A 263 -45.41 -23.48 -49.55
CA GLY A 263 -44.69 -23.67 -50.81
C GLY A 263 -43.62 -22.60 -51.07
N GLY A 264 -43.87 -21.35 -50.66
CA GLY A 264 -43.01 -20.20 -50.91
C GLY A 264 -41.88 -20.05 -49.89
N TRP A 265 -42.16 -20.20 -48.60
CA TRP A 265 -41.17 -20.09 -47.53
C TRP A 265 -40.59 -21.45 -47.12
N GLY A 266 -41.20 -22.58 -47.51
CA GLY A 266 -40.76 -23.91 -47.10
C GLY A 266 -39.31 -24.19 -47.43
N TYR A 267 -38.83 -23.77 -48.61
CA TYR A 267 -37.42 -23.94 -49.00
C TYR A 267 -36.49 -23.14 -48.09
N THR A 268 -36.78 -21.86 -47.89
CA THR A 268 -36.00 -20.96 -47.03
C THR A 268 -36.00 -21.43 -45.57
N TRP A 269 -37.14 -21.87 -45.05
CA TRP A 269 -37.26 -22.41 -43.69
C TRP A 269 -36.41 -23.67 -43.50
N LEU A 270 -36.45 -24.59 -44.47
CA LEU A 270 -35.64 -25.80 -44.43
C LEU A 270 -34.14 -25.51 -44.64
N LYS A 271 -33.80 -24.55 -45.50
CA LYS A 271 -32.40 -24.22 -45.83
C LYS A 271 -31.73 -23.34 -44.79
N GLU A 272 -32.32 -22.20 -44.46
CA GLU A 272 -31.78 -21.21 -43.52
C GLU A 272 -32.12 -21.60 -42.07
N GLY A 273 -33.37 -21.97 -41.79
CA GLY A 273 -33.85 -22.23 -40.42
C GLY A 273 -33.57 -23.65 -39.87
N ARG A 274 -33.38 -24.64 -40.74
CA ARG A 274 -33.03 -26.03 -40.37
C ARG A 274 -31.66 -26.47 -40.89
N HIS A 275 -30.89 -25.55 -41.49
CA HIS A 275 -29.56 -25.82 -42.06
C HIS A 275 -29.50 -26.99 -43.05
N GLY A 276 -30.58 -27.23 -43.81
CA GLY A 276 -30.67 -28.35 -44.74
C GLY A 276 -29.77 -28.20 -45.98
N ASP A 277 -29.51 -29.31 -46.68
CA ASP A 277 -28.80 -29.28 -47.97
C ASP A 277 -29.65 -28.61 -49.07
N SER A 278 -29.02 -27.78 -49.90
CA SER A 278 -29.73 -26.97 -50.90
C SER A 278 -30.47 -27.81 -51.95
N ILE A 279 -29.91 -28.96 -52.34
CA ILE A 279 -30.51 -29.84 -53.35
C ILE A 279 -31.60 -30.70 -52.70
N ALA A 280 -31.31 -31.26 -51.52
CA ALA A 280 -32.26 -32.09 -50.78
C ALA A 280 -33.52 -31.30 -50.39
N MET A 281 -33.38 -30.06 -49.91
CA MET A 281 -34.53 -29.26 -49.49
C MET A 281 -35.40 -28.80 -50.68
N ALA A 282 -34.81 -28.61 -51.86
CA ALA A 282 -35.58 -28.32 -53.08
C ALA A 282 -36.43 -29.55 -53.51
N ASN A 283 -35.90 -30.77 -53.35
CA ASN A 283 -36.63 -32.00 -53.64
C ASN A 283 -37.82 -32.19 -52.69
N VAL A 284 -37.66 -31.84 -51.41
CA VAL A 284 -38.74 -31.83 -50.41
C VAL A 284 -39.85 -30.86 -50.84
N VAL A 285 -39.51 -29.60 -51.13
CA VAL A 285 -40.53 -28.62 -51.58
C VAL A 285 -41.20 -29.04 -52.91
N SER A 286 -40.46 -29.68 -53.81
CA SER A 286 -41.06 -30.34 -54.99
C SER A 286 -42.03 -31.47 -54.58
N GLY A 287 -41.67 -32.29 -53.60
CA GLY A 287 -42.52 -33.33 -53.02
C GLY A 287 -43.82 -32.79 -52.43
N TYR A 288 -43.78 -31.63 -51.76
CA TYR A 288 -44.98 -30.91 -51.31
C TYR A 288 -45.94 -30.58 -52.46
N TRP A 289 -45.44 -29.97 -53.54
CA TRP A 289 -46.27 -29.64 -54.70
C TRP A 289 -46.76 -30.88 -55.47
N ALA A 290 -45.95 -31.94 -55.51
CA ALA A 290 -46.36 -33.25 -56.04
C ALA A 290 -47.49 -33.88 -55.21
N GLY A 291 -47.37 -33.80 -53.88
CA GLY A 291 -48.41 -34.17 -52.93
C GLY A 291 -49.69 -33.40 -53.21
N LEU A 292 -49.60 -32.09 -53.37
CA LEU A 292 -50.74 -31.23 -53.67
C LEU A 292 -51.45 -31.59 -54.99
N ALA A 293 -50.69 -31.82 -56.06
CA ALA A 293 -51.24 -32.25 -57.34
C ALA A 293 -51.93 -33.62 -57.26
N SER A 294 -51.29 -34.60 -56.59
CA SER A 294 -51.86 -35.94 -56.42
C SER A 294 -53.07 -35.95 -55.47
N GLY A 295 -53.08 -35.10 -54.44
CA GLY A 295 -54.19 -34.91 -53.51
C GLY A 295 -55.44 -34.37 -54.19
N ARG A 296 -55.28 -33.43 -55.13
CA ARG A 296 -56.39 -32.90 -55.95
C ARG A 296 -57.13 -34.00 -56.71
N ILE A 297 -56.43 -35.04 -57.17
CA ILE A 297 -57.01 -36.16 -57.91
C ILE A 297 -57.51 -37.27 -56.96
N LEU A 298 -56.61 -37.82 -56.15
CA LEU A 298 -56.87 -39.02 -55.33
C LEU A 298 -57.83 -38.71 -54.18
N LEU A 299 -57.53 -37.68 -53.39
CA LEU A 299 -58.35 -37.29 -52.26
C LEU A 299 -59.60 -36.51 -52.70
N GLY A 300 -59.54 -35.81 -53.83
CA GLY A 300 -60.72 -35.19 -54.45
C GLY A 300 -61.80 -36.21 -54.81
N TYR A 301 -61.40 -37.37 -55.36
CA TYR A 301 -62.32 -38.49 -55.59
C TYR A 301 -62.94 -39.00 -54.28
N LEU A 302 -62.14 -39.17 -53.22
CA LEU A 302 -62.62 -39.56 -51.89
C LEU A 302 -63.61 -38.54 -51.31
N SER A 303 -63.35 -37.23 -51.46
CA SER A 303 -64.24 -36.14 -51.06
C SER A 303 -65.61 -36.24 -51.72
N SER A 304 -65.64 -36.58 -53.01
CA SER A 304 -66.91 -36.76 -53.74
C SER A 304 -67.70 -37.99 -53.28
N ARG A 305 -67.04 -39.03 -52.76
CA ARG A 305 -67.66 -40.30 -52.33
C ARG A 305 -68.18 -40.28 -50.89
N PHE A 306 -67.43 -39.68 -49.96
CA PHE A 306 -67.74 -39.71 -48.52
C PHE A 306 -68.40 -38.43 -47.99
N GLY A 307 -68.57 -37.42 -48.85
CA GLY A 307 -69.23 -36.16 -48.54
C GLY A 307 -68.24 -35.02 -48.29
N GLU A 308 -68.41 -33.94 -49.05
CA GLU A 308 -67.47 -32.80 -49.13
C GLU A 308 -67.28 -32.09 -47.77
N LYS A 309 -68.37 -31.90 -47.01
CA LYS A 309 -68.33 -31.21 -45.71
C LYS A 309 -67.52 -31.97 -44.65
N LEU A 310 -67.67 -33.29 -44.57
CA LEU A 310 -66.95 -34.12 -43.59
C LEU A 310 -65.46 -34.16 -43.92
N MET A 311 -65.13 -34.29 -45.22
CA MET A 311 -63.75 -34.43 -45.67
C MET A 311 -62.96 -33.12 -45.50
N ILE A 312 -63.56 -31.95 -45.73
CA ILE A 312 -62.93 -30.66 -45.40
C ILE A 312 -62.57 -30.57 -43.92
N ILE A 313 -63.46 -30.99 -43.01
CA ILE A 313 -63.21 -30.95 -41.56
C ILE A 313 -62.05 -31.87 -41.18
N LEU A 314 -62.08 -33.12 -41.65
CA LEU A 314 -61.05 -34.11 -41.34
C LEU A 314 -59.67 -33.66 -41.84
N PHE A 315 -59.56 -33.22 -43.10
CA PHE A 315 -58.30 -32.74 -43.66
C PHE A 315 -57.79 -31.49 -42.93
N THR A 316 -58.67 -30.57 -42.52
CA THR A 316 -58.27 -29.39 -41.74
C THR A 316 -57.63 -29.79 -40.40
N ILE A 317 -58.24 -30.72 -39.67
CA ILE A 317 -57.71 -31.22 -38.39
C ILE A 317 -56.34 -31.88 -38.59
N MET A 318 -56.20 -32.71 -39.62
CA MET A 318 -54.94 -33.38 -39.94
C MET A 318 -53.83 -32.38 -40.33
N ILE A 319 -54.17 -31.32 -41.07
CA ILE A 319 -53.21 -30.25 -41.44
C ILE A 319 -52.74 -29.52 -40.18
N ILE A 320 -53.65 -29.13 -39.28
CA ILE A 320 -53.29 -28.45 -38.02
C ILE A 320 -52.35 -29.33 -37.18
N GLY A 321 -52.69 -30.61 -37.02
CA GLY A 321 -51.84 -31.57 -36.31
C GLY A 321 -50.47 -31.75 -36.97
N GLY A 322 -50.42 -31.85 -38.30
CA GLY A 322 -49.18 -31.96 -39.06
C GLY A 322 -48.28 -30.73 -38.90
N LEU A 323 -48.86 -29.53 -38.97
CA LEU A 323 -48.14 -28.28 -38.75
C LEU A 323 -47.61 -28.17 -37.31
N PHE A 324 -48.36 -28.63 -36.31
CA PHE A 324 -47.88 -28.69 -34.92
C PHE A 324 -46.73 -29.69 -34.76
N ILE A 325 -46.80 -30.86 -35.39
CA ILE A 325 -45.69 -31.83 -35.33
C ILE A 325 -44.41 -31.26 -35.97
N MET A 326 -44.54 -30.46 -37.04
CA MET A 326 -43.40 -29.81 -37.71
C MET A 326 -42.65 -28.80 -36.82
N THR A 327 -43.28 -28.26 -35.76
CA THR A 327 -42.58 -27.37 -34.82
C THR A 327 -41.71 -28.15 -33.83
N ILE A 328 -42.08 -29.39 -33.51
CA ILE A 328 -41.42 -30.22 -32.47
C ILE A 328 -40.44 -31.23 -33.07
N SER A 329 -40.75 -31.79 -34.25
CA SER A 329 -39.97 -32.87 -34.87
C SER A 329 -38.87 -32.34 -35.81
N SER A 330 -37.72 -33.02 -35.83
CA SER A 330 -36.65 -32.81 -36.80
C SER A 330 -36.90 -33.49 -38.15
N ASN A 331 -37.86 -34.43 -38.22
CA ASN A 331 -38.20 -35.12 -39.46
C ASN A 331 -39.08 -34.24 -40.35
N VAL A 332 -38.67 -34.10 -41.61
CA VAL A 332 -39.33 -33.23 -42.58
C VAL A 332 -40.65 -33.85 -43.03
N LEU A 333 -41.77 -33.35 -42.50
CA LEU A 333 -43.13 -33.76 -42.87
C LEU A 333 -43.77 -32.86 -43.93
N LEU A 334 -43.05 -31.84 -44.42
CA LEU A 334 -43.59 -30.83 -45.36
C LEU A 334 -44.26 -31.49 -46.58
N ASP A 335 -43.64 -32.50 -47.19
CA ASP A 335 -44.12 -33.19 -48.39
C ASP A 335 -45.51 -33.81 -48.20
N SER A 336 -45.77 -34.37 -47.01
CA SER A 336 -47.04 -35.01 -46.67
C SER A 336 -48.19 -34.03 -46.49
N THR A 337 -47.88 -32.77 -46.13
CA THR A 337 -48.91 -31.72 -45.93
C THR A 337 -49.54 -31.27 -47.24
N GLY A 338 -48.78 -31.29 -48.34
CA GLY A 338 -49.28 -30.94 -49.68
C GLY A 338 -50.42 -31.86 -50.11
N LEU A 339 -50.29 -33.16 -49.86
CA LEU A 339 -51.32 -34.17 -50.18
C LEU A 339 -52.69 -33.84 -49.56
N LEU A 340 -52.69 -33.41 -48.29
CA LEU A 340 -53.91 -33.08 -47.55
C LEU A 340 -54.50 -31.72 -47.96
N LEU A 341 -53.67 -30.77 -48.38
CA LEU A 341 -54.12 -29.46 -48.86
C LEU A 341 -54.78 -29.55 -50.24
N GLY A 342 -54.26 -30.41 -51.12
CA GLY A 342 -54.73 -30.55 -52.52
C GLY A 342 -56.24 -30.48 -52.75
N PRO A 343 -57.08 -31.34 -52.13
CA PRO A 343 -58.52 -31.38 -52.43
C PRO A 343 -59.31 -30.18 -51.90
N MET A 344 -58.75 -29.33 -51.05
CA MET A 344 -59.51 -28.33 -50.28
C MET A 344 -60.14 -27.24 -51.14
N PHE A 345 -59.40 -26.67 -52.10
CA PHE A 345 -59.93 -25.65 -52.99
C PHE A 345 -61.11 -26.15 -53.84
N PRO A 346 -60.97 -27.21 -54.67
CA PRO A 346 -62.08 -27.68 -55.51
C PRO A 346 -63.26 -28.22 -54.69
N THR A 347 -63.01 -28.84 -53.53
CA THR A 347 -64.09 -29.34 -52.65
C THR A 347 -64.91 -28.19 -52.06
N THR A 348 -64.27 -27.07 -51.69
CA THR A 348 -64.96 -25.88 -51.20
C THR A 348 -65.76 -25.19 -52.31
N ILE A 349 -65.23 -25.11 -53.53
CA ILE A 349 -66.01 -24.61 -54.69
C ILE A 349 -67.25 -25.50 -54.91
N SER A 350 -67.08 -26.83 -54.92
CA SER A 350 -68.20 -27.77 -55.09
C SER A 350 -69.27 -27.59 -54.01
N LEU A 351 -68.86 -27.47 -52.74
CA LEU A 351 -69.78 -27.27 -51.62
C LEU A 351 -70.53 -25.92 -51.72
N ALA A 352 -69.82 -24.84 -52.10
CA ALA A 352 -70.43 -23.53 -52.30
C ALA A 352 -71.43 -23.53 -53.47
N SER A 353 -71.09 -24.17 -54.59
CA SER A 353 -71.97 -24.33 -55.75
C SER A 353 -73.23 -25.14 -55.44
N LYS A 354 -73.17 -26.12 -54.54
CA LYS A 354 -74.36 -26.88 -54.09
C LYS A 354 -75.26 -26.08 -53.14
N ALA A 355 -74.68 -25.14 -52.39
CA ALA A 355 -75.40 -24.37 -51.37
C ALA A 355 -75.96 -23.03 -51.87
N LEU A 356 -75.50 -22.54 -53.03
CA LEU A 356 -75.92 -21.26 -53.61
C LEU A 356 -76.90 -21.45 -54.78
N PRO A 357 -77.85 -20.51 -55.01
CA PRO A 357 -78.63 -20.46 -56.25
C PRO A 357 -77.75 -20.23 -57.48
N ARG A 358 -78.14 -20.78 -58.65
CA ARG A 358 -77.38 -20.68 -59.91
C ARG A 358 -77.06 -19.23 -60.31
N SER A 359 -77.95 -18.28 -60.02
CA SER A 359 -77.76 -16.84 -60.30
C SER A 359 -76.60 -16.20 -59.52
N TYR A 360 -76.15 -16.82 -58.42
CA TYR A 360 -75.05 -16.31 -57.60
C TYR A 360 -73.71 -17.00 -57.89
N HIS A 361 -73.71 -18.14 -58.59
CA HIS A 361 -72.52 -18.99 -58.76
C HIS A 361 -71.33 -18.23 -59.34
N ALA A 362 -71.49 -17.57 -60.48
CA ALA A 362 -70.38 -16.87 -61.15
C ALA A 362 -69.75 -15.78 -60.27
N THR A 363 -70.58 -14.92 -59.68
CA THR A 363 -70.14 -13.82 -58.81
C THR A 363 -69.51 -14.33 -57.51
N SER A 364 -70.12 -15.34 -56.87
CA SER A 364 -69.61 -15.90 -55.63
C SER A 364 -68.29 -16.65 -55.81
N ILE A 365 -68.17 -17.47 -56.85
CA ILE A 365 -66.93 -18.21 -57.16
C ILE A 365 -65.81 -17.24 -57.55
N GLY A 366 -66.11 -16.23 -58.38
CA GLY A 366 -65.14 -15.19 -58.75
C GLY A 366 -64.66 -14.38 -57.53
N PHE A 367 -65.57 -14.02 -56.62
CA PHE A 367 -65.23 -13.35 -55.36
C PHE A 367 -64.38 -14.25 -54.45
N MET A 368 -64.71 -15.53 -54.32
CA MET A 368 -63.94 -16.51 -53.55
C MET A 368 -62.52 -16.71 -54.11
N ALA A 369 -62.36 -16.80 -55.43
CA ALA A 369 -61.06 -16.92 -56.08
C ALA A 369 -60.20 -15.66 -55.88
N ALA A 370 -60.80 -14.46 -55.98
CA ALA A 370 -60.12 -13.21 -55.69
C ALA A 370 -59.62 -13.17 -54.24
N LEU A 371 -60.46 -13.54 -53.27
CA LEU A 371 -60.05 -13.63 -51.85
C LEU A 371 -58.95 -14.68 -51.64
N GLY A 372 -58.97 -15.81 -52.36
CA GLY A 372 -57.87 -16.77 -52.37
C GLY A 372 -56.53 -16.17 -52.79
N ALA A 373 -56.52 -15.38 -53.86
CA ALA A 373 -55.32 -14.65 -54.28
C ALA A 373 -54.82 -13.65 -53.22
N GLY A 374 -55.73 -13.06 -52.43
CA GLY A 374 -55.36 -12.27 -51.25
C GLY A 374 -54.71 -13.05 -50.14
N GLY A 375 -55.17 -14.27 -49.92
CA GLY A 375 -54.51 -15.24 -49.07
C GLY A 375 -53.05 -15.44 -49.47
N ALA A 376 -52.81 -15.75 -50.75
CA ALA A 376 -51.48 -15.96 -51.33
C ALA A 376 -50.53 -14.77 -51.18
N ALA A 377 -51.07 -13.56 -51.01
CA ALA A 377 -50.30 -12.33 -50.79
C ALA A 377 -49.96 -12.10 -49.32
N LEU A 378 -51.01 -12.13 -48.49
CA LEU A 378 -51.00 -11.59 -47.14
C LEU A 378 -50.18 -12.47 -46.21
N PHE A 379 -50.39 -13.79 -46.26
CA PHE A 379 -49.75 -14.73 -45.34
C PHE A 379 -48.23 -14.82 -45.56
N PRO A 380 -47.71 -15.00 -46.80
CA PRO A 380 -46.27 -14.99 -47.03
C PRO A 380 -45.59 -13.66 -46.65
N PHE A 381 -46.26 -12.53 -46.85
CA PHE A 381 -45.75 -11.22 -46.43
C PHE A 381 -45.60 -11.13 -44.91
N LEU A 382 -46.66 -11.48 -44.17
CA LEU A 382 -46.67 -11.47 -42.70
C LEU A 382 -45.61 -12.42 -42.11
N THR A 383 -45.40 -13.60 -42.71
CA THR A 383 -44.36 -14.54 -42.27
C THR A 383 -42.95 -13.93 -42.41
N GLY A 384 -42.67 -13.22 -43.51
CA GLY A 384 -41.37 -12.56 -43.70
C GLY A 384 -41.08 -11.49 -42.65
N GLN A 385 -42.11 -10.78 -42.18
CA GLN A 385 -42.01 -9.76 -41.13
C GLN A 385 -41.68 -10.36 -39.75
N VAL A 386 -42.27 -11.51 -39.40
CA VAL A 386 -42.03 -12.18 -38.10
C VAL A 386 -40.61 -12.74 -37.99
N ALA A 387 -39.96 -13.07 -39.10
CA ALA A 387 -38.63 -13.70 -39.10
C ALA A 387 -37.49 -12.82 -38.53
N VAL A 388 -37.63 -11.48 -38.56
CA VAL A 388 -36.59 -10.54 -38.08
C VAL A 388 -36.40 -10.59 -36.56
N ALA A 389 -37.44 -10.97 -35.80
CA ALA A 389 -37.38 -11.03 -34.35
C ALA A 389 -36.43 -12.12 -33.79
N TYR A 390 -35.89 -13.01 -34.65
CA TYR A 390 -35.17 -14.22 -34.22
C TYR A 390 -33.72 -14.32 -34.76
N LYS A 391 -33.11 -13.25 -35.29
CA LYS A 391 -31.69 -13.28 -35.73
C LYS A 391 -30.75 -13.46 -34.52
N THR A 392 -29.78 -14.37 -34.64
CA THR A 392 -28.80 -14.68 -33.57
C THR A 392 -27.46 -13.96 -33.78
N ILE A 393 -26.63 -13.90 -32.72
CA ILE A 393 -25.30 -13.27 -32.79
C ILE A 393 -24.41 -14.00 -33.81
N ILE A 394 -24.45 -15.33 -33.86
CA ILE A 394 -23.61 -16.09 -34.81
C ILE A 394 -24.04 -15.82 -36.24
N ASP A 395 -25.35 -15.70 -36.51
CA ASP A 395 -25.84 -15.33 -37.84
C ASP A 395 -25.24 -13.98 -38.24
N ALA A 396 -25.29 -12.98 -37.35
CA ALA A 396 -24.74 -11.65 -37.61
C ALA A 396 -23.22 -11.65 -37.80
N LEU A 397 -22.46 -12.45 -37.03
CA LEU A 397 -21.01 -12.57 -37.21
C LEU A 397 -20.65 -13.29 -38.51
N SER A 398 -21.44 -14.29 -38.92
CA SER A 398 -21.15 -15.10 -40.12
C SER A 398 -21.38 -14.36 -41.45
N GLU A 399 -22.06 -13.22 -41.41
CA GLU A 399 -22.29 -12.36 -42.57
C GLU A 399 -21.03 -11.56 -42.98
N ASP A 400 -20.03 -11.44 -42.09
CA ASP A 400 -18.84 -10.62 -42.33
C ASP A 400 -17.54 -11.40 -42.00
N GLU A 401 -16.69 -11.56 -43.01
CA GLU A 401 -15.41 -12.30 -42.91
C GLU A 401 -14.46 -11.73 -41.85
N LYS A 402 -14.62 -10.46 -41.45
CA LYS A 402 -13.79 -9.83 -40.42
C LYS A 402 -13.92 -10.49 -39.03
N PHE A 403 -14.97 -11.27 -38.80
CA PHE A 403 -15.21 -12.00 -37.56
C PHE A 403 -14.87 -13.49 -37.62
N GLN A 404 -14.28 -13.98 -38.72
CA GLN A 404 -14.01 -15.42 -38.88
C GLN A 404 -13.15 -15.99 -37.74
N THR A 405 -12.12 -15.26 -37.29
CA THR A 405 -11.27 -15.71 -36.17
C THR A 405 -12.05 -15.76 -34.86
N LEU A 406 -12.96 -14.80 -34.61
CA LEU A 406 -13.83 -14.82 -33.43
C LEU A 406 -14.78 -16.01 -33.46
N LEU A 407 -15.41 -16.26 -34.63
CA LEU A 407 -16.28 -17.40 -34.84
C LEU A 407 -15.55 -18.71 -34.54
N ASP A 408 -14.35 -18.90 -35.10
CA ASP A 408 -13.56 -20.10 -34.88
C ASP A 408 -13.26 -20.34 -33.38
N HIS A 409 -12.99 -19.29 -32.60
CA HIS A 409 -12.85 -19.40 -31.15
C HIS A 409 -14.17 -19.74 -30.44
N ILE A 410 -15.30 -19.12 -30.83
CA ILE A 410 -16.63 -19.46 -30.28
C ILE A 410 -16.95 -20.94 -30.53
N LYS A 411 -16.64 -21.47 -31.73
CA LYS A 411 -16.81 -22.89 -32.07
C LYS A 411 -15.87 -23.78 -31.26
N LYS A 412 -14.58 -23.43 -31.23
CA LYS A 412 -13.53 -24.17 -30.50
C LYS A 412 -13.89 -24.36 -29.03
N PHE A 413 -14.48 -23.35 -28.40
CA PHE A 413 -14.89 -23.40 -26.99
C PHE A 413 -16.34 -23.83 -26.76
N GLN A 414 -17.04 -24.31 -27.79
CA GLN A 414 -18.42 -24.82 -27.71
C GLN A 414 -19.42 -23.79 -27.15
N LEU A 415 -19.18 -22.50 -27.38
CA LEU A 415 -20.04 -21.41 -26.92
C LEU A 415 -21.18 -21.09 -27.91
N GLU A 416 -21.30 -21.82 -29.02
CA GLU A 416 -22.27 -21.55 -30.07
C GLU A 416 -23.71 -21.53 -29.54
N THR A 417 -24.11 -22.60 -28.84
CA THR A 417 -25.44 -22.73 -28.24
C THR A 417 -25.70 -21.64 -27.20
N PHE A 418 -24.68 -21.29 -26.41
CA PHE A 418 -24.79 -20.26 -25.38
C PHE A 418 -25.04 -18.89 -26.02
N VAL A 419 -24.22 -18.51 -27.00
CA VAL A 419 -24.28 -17.21 -27.70
C VAL A 419 -25.56 -17.07 -28.52
N ASN A 420 -26.04 -18.14 -29.16
CA ASN A 420 -27.28 -18.12 -29.95
C ASN A 420 -28.55 -18.01 -29.09
N ASN A 421 -28.53 -18.53 -27.87
CA ASN A 421 -29.66 -18.47 -26.96
C ASN A 421 -29.75 -17.15 -26.17
N LEU A 422 -28.87 -16.17 -26.45
CA LEU A 422 -28.93 -14.87 -25.81
C LEU A 422 -30.12 -14.06 -26.32
N GLU A 423 -31.12 -13.88 -25.45
CA GLU A 423 -32.27 -13.01 -25.70
C GLU A 423 -31.87 -11.52 -25.68
N SER A 424 -30.87 -11.16 -24.87
CA SER A 424 -30.30 -9.82 -24.80
C SER A 424 -28.80 -9.88 -24.48
N GLY A 425 -28.03 -8.94 -25.03
CA GLY A 425 -26.63 -8.79 -24.67
C GLY A 425 -25.86 -7.77 -25.50
N THR A 426 -24.63 -7.47 -25.09
CA THR A 426 -23.67 -6.76 -25.93
C THR A 426 -22.47 -7.65 -26.15
N LEU A 427 -22.10 -7.93 -27.39
CA LEU A 427 -20.85 -8.59 -27.72
C LEU A 427 -19.84 -7.53 -28.17
N PHE A 428 -18.73 -7.43 -27.46
CA PHE A 428 -17.57 -6.71 -27.95
C PHE A 428 -16.79 -7.63 -28.89
N ALA A 429 -16.98 -7.50 -30.19
CA ALA A 429 -16.41 -8.41 -31.18
C ALA A 429 -15.04 -7.90 -31.67
N PRO A 430 -13.92 -8.52 -31.27
CA PRO A 430 -12.63 -8.25 -31.89
C PRO A 430 -12.63 -8.71 -33.35
N ASP A 431 -12.07 -7.88 -34.23
CA ASP A 431 -11.85 -8.25 -35.63
C ASP A 431 -10.61 -9.16 -35.79
N ASN A 432 -10.40 -9.70 -36.99
CA ASN A 432 -9.26 -10.56 -37.28
C ASN A 432 -7.90 -9.86 -37.00
N GLU A 433 -7.80 -8.54 -37.17
CA GLU A 433 -6.56 -7.78 -36.91
C GLU A 433 -6.28 -7.67 -35.40
N ALA A 434 -7.31 -7.51 -34.58
CA ALA A 434 -7.23 -7.52 -33.13
C ALA A 434 -6.66 -8.86 -32.62
N PHE A 435 -7.07 -9.98 -33.21
CA PHE A 435 -6.52 -11.30 -32.88
C PHE A 435 -5.05 -11.46 -33.27
N GLN A 436 -4.62 -10.89 -34.41
CA GLN A 436 -3.21 -10.92 -34.82
C GLN A 436 -2.28 -10.16 -33.86
N LYS A 437 -2.81 -9.12 -33.20
CA LYS A 437 -2.09 -8.31 -32.20
C LYS A 437 -2.11 -8.91 -30.80
N CYS A 438 -2.87 -9.99 -30.58
CA CYS A 438 -3.04 -10.62 -29.26
C CYS A 438 -1.73 -11.29 -28.80
N GLN A 439 -1.27 -10.94 -27.61
CA GLN A 439 -0.02 -11.46 -27.03
C GLN A 439 -0.24 -12.56 -25.99
N PHE A 440 -1.48 -12.97 -25.76
CA PHE A 440 -1.85 -14.01 -24.79
C PHE A 440 -2.75 -15.06 -25.43
N ASP A 441 -2.76 -16.26 -24.82
CA ASP A 441 -3.60 -17.36 -25.28
C ASP A 441 -5.07 -17.09 -24.98
N ILE A 442 -5.90 -17.22 -26.01
CA ILE A 442 -7.35 -17.07 -25.88
C ILE A 442 -7.93 -18.38 -25.37
N ASP A 443 -8.71 -18.30 -24.31
CA ASP A 443 -9.42 -19.41 -23.71
C ASP A 443 -10.93 -19.14 -23.62
N HIS A 444 -11.66 -20.08 -23.02
CA HIS A 444 -13.09 -19.96 -22.79
C HIS A 444 -13.45 -18.71 -21.96
N SER A 445 -12.59 -18.30 -21.02
CA SER A 445 -12.84 -17.15 -20.15
C SER A 445 -12.74 -15.82 -20.87
N ALA A 446 -11.78 -15.70 -21.80
CA ALA A 446 -11.62 -14.53 -22.63
C ALA A 446 -12.89 -14.25 -23.44
N ILE A 447 -13.48 -15.25 -24.10
CA ILE A 447 -14.69 -15.03 -24.90
C ILE A 447 -15.88 -14.57 -24.04
N LEU A 448 -16.09 -15.17 -22.87
CA LEU A 448 -17.17 -14.74 -21.96
C LEU A 448 -16.96 -13.31 -21.41
N TYR A 449 -15.71 -12.84 -21.32
CA TYR A 449 -15.39 -11.49 -20.87
C TYR A 449 -15.77 -10.41 -21.91
N HIS A 450 -15.95 -10.78 -23.17
CA HIS A 450 -16.43 -9.89 -24.23
C HIS A 450 -17.96 -9.70 -24.24
N LEU A 451 -18.70 -10.42 -23.40
CA LEU A 451 -20.16 -10.42 -23.40
C LEU A 451 -20.73 -9.68 -22.20
N LEU A 452 -21.73 -8.81 -22.43
CA LEU A 452 -22.57 -8.19 -21.40
C LEU A 452 -23.97 -8.79 -21.38
N LYS A 453 -24.58 -8.85 -20.19
CA LYS A 453 -25.94 -9.37 -19.95
C LYS A 453 -27.07 -8.55 -20.61
N LYS A 454 -26.81 -7.31 -21.04
CA LYS A 454 -27.79 -6.42 -21.65
C LYS A 454 -27.23 -5.73 -22.88
N GLY A 455 -28.08 -5.45 -23.85
CA GLY A 455 -27.75 -4.60 -24.99
C GLY A 455 -27.42 -3.17 -24.54
N LEU A 456 -26.26 -2.67 -24.95
CA LEU A 456 -25.75 -1.34 -24.64
C LEU A 456 -25.30 -0.64 -25.92
N MET A 457 -26.09 0.35 -26.34
CA MET A 457 -25.74 1.26 -27.42
C MET A 457 -24.62 2.20 -26.97
N ILE A 458 -23.79 2.66 -27.91
CA ILE A 458 -22.63 3.50 -27.59
C ILE A 458 -23.02 4.86 -27.00
N ASP A 459 -24.18 5.39 -27.38
CA ASP A 459 -24.69 6.67 -26.87
C ASP A 459 -25.07 6.59 -25.39
N ASN A 460 -25.39 5.37 -24.91
CA ASN A 460 -25.70 5.11 -23.50
C ASN A 460 -24.43 4.81 -22.66
N MET A 461 -23.26 4.77 -23.28
CA MET A 461 -21.98 4.61 -22.58
C MET A 461 -21.47 5.98 -22.11
N TYR A 462 -20.99 6.09 -20.88
CA TYR A 462 -20.37 7.31 -20.36
C TYR A 462 -18.98 7.04 -19.77
N ASN A 463 -18.18 8.09 -19.64
CA ASN A 463 -16.80 7.98 -19.15
C ASN A 463 -16.79 7.50 -17.69
N GLY A 464 -16.02 6.45 -17.40
CA GLY A 464 -15.93 5.84 -16.07
C GLY A 464 -17.02 4.82 -15.77
N GLN A 465 -17.97 4.58 -16.68
CA GLN A 465 -19.03 3.59 -16.46
C GLN A 465 -18.45 2.19 -16.31
N LEU A 466 -18.97 1.41 -15.35
CA LEU A 466 -18.63 0.01 -15.17
C LEU A 466 -19.82 -0.88 -15.54
N LYS A 467 -19.55 -1.99 -16.23
CA LYS A 467 -20.55 -3.03 -16.51
C LYS A 467 -20.03 -4.41 -16.18
N GLU A 468 -20.97 -5.26 -15.80
CA GLU A 468 -20.74 -6.66 -15.49
C GLU A 468 -20.78 -7.51 -16.76
N THR A 469 -19.69 -8.24 -17.00
CA THR A 469 -19.59 -9.21 -18.10
C THR A 469 -20.28 -10.53 -17.75
N MET A 470 -20.40 -11.43 -18.73
CA MET A 470 -20.88 -12.79 -18.49
C MET A 470 -19.80 -13.71 -17.91
N TYR A 471 -18.54 -13.28 -17.86
CA TYR A 471 -17.46 -14.05 -17.26
C TYR A 471 -17.47 -13.94 -15.73
N VAL A 472 -17.83 -15.02 -15.05
CA VAL A 472 -17.88 -15.11 -13.59
C VAL A 472 -16.69 -15.93 -13.06
N ARG A 473 -16.01 -15.42 -12.02
CA ARG A 473 -14.99 -16.16 -11.26
C ARG A 473 -15.50 -16.39 -9.83
N PRO A 474 -16.05 -17.58 -9.52
CA PRO A 474 -16.64 -17.85 -8.21
C PRO A 474 -15.68 -17.55 -7.05
N GLY A 475 -16.17 -16.83 -6.04
CA GLY A 475 -15.42 -16.44 -4.83
C GLY A 475 -14.61 -15.15 -4.96
N TYR A 476 -14.20 -14.74 -6.17
CA TYR A 476 -13.28 -13.61 -6.33
C TYR A 476 -13.91 -12.26 -5.98
N LEU A 477 -15.18 -12.04 -6.35
CA LEU A 477 -15.93 -10.81 -6.07
C LEU A 477 -16.99 -11.03 -4.97
N GLY A 478 -16.78 -11.99 -4.06
CA GLY A 478 -17.66 -12.31 -2.93
C GLY A 478 -18.02 -13.81 -2.82
N SER A 479 -18.38 -14.26 -1.61
CA SER A 479 -18.68 -15.66 -1.29
C SER A 479 -19.95 -16.21 -1.93
N ASP A 480 -20.95 -15.34 -2.17
CA ASP A 480 -22.27 -15.70 -2.73
C ASP A 480 -22.50 -15.11 -4.13
N SER A 481 -21.51 -14.46 -4.73
CA SER A 481 -21.74 -13.64 -5.92
C SER A 481 -21.54 -14.41 -7.22
N ASN A 482 -22.64 -14.60 -7.96
CA ASN A 482 -22.61 -14.86 -9.41
C ASN A 482 -22.25 -13.57 -10.20
N ALA A 483 -21.41 -12.71 -9.61
CA ALA A 483 -21.03 -11.42 -10.18
C ALA A 483 -19.96 -11.64 -11.26
N GLY A 484 -20.28 -11.17 -12.46
CA GLY A 484 -19.33 -11.14 -13.55
C GLY A 484 -18.20 -10.14 -13.33
N GLN A 485 -17.07 -10.42 -13.95
CA GLN A 485 -15.92 -9.52 -14.00
C GLN A 485 -16.31 -8.20 -14.64
N ARG A 486 -15.73 -7.10 -14.16
CA ARG A 486 -16.07 -5.75 -14.62
C ARG A 486 -15.27 -5.37 -15.85
N ILE A 487 -15.88 -4.58 -16.71
CA ILE A 487 -15.21 -3.81 -17.76
C ILE A 487 -15.49 -2.32 -17.54
N LYS A 488 -14.53 -1.48 -17.92
CA LYS A 488 -14.61 -0.02 -17.77
C LYS A 488 -14.75 0.66 -19.12
N PHE A 489 -15.67 1.60 -19.23
CA PHE A 489 -15.81 2.44 -20.41
C PHE A 489 -15.09 3.77 -20.22
N THR A 490 -14.26 4.14 -21.19
CA THR A 490 -13.54 5.42 -21.18
C THR A 490 -13.85 6.19 -22.45
N LYS A 491 -14.15 7.49 -22.35
CA LYS A 491 -14.35 8.38 -23.50
C LYS A 491 -13.20 9.37 -23.57
N ASP A 492 -12.46 9.33 -24.68
CA ASP A 492 -11.44 10.32 -25.03
C ASP A 492 -11.85 11.04 -26.32
N GLY A 493 -12.38 12.25 -26.16
CA GLY A 493 -13.03 13.01 -27.24
C GLY A 493 -14.20 12.25 -27.86
N LYS A 494 -14.09 11.88 -29.14
CA LYS A 494 -15.11 11.10 -29.89
C LYS A 494 -14.85 9.58 -29.86
N LYS A 495 -13.73 9.14 -29.29
CA LYS A 495 -13.35 7.72 -29.21
C LYS A 495 -13.89 7.14 -27.91
N THR A 496 -14.37 5.90 -27.98
CA THR A 496 -14.85 5.15 -26.83
C THR A 496 -14.05 3.88 -26.72
N PHE A 497 -13.59 3.59 -25.51
CA PHE A 497 -12.77 2.44 -25.19
C PHE A 497 -13.50 1.56 -24.18
N VAL A 498 -13.28 0.25 -24.32
CA VAL A 498 -13.67 -0.79 -23.37
C VAL A 498 -12.37 -1.34 -22.80
N ASN A 499 -12.13 -1.09 -21.52
CA ASN A 499 -10.80 -1.16 -20.92
C ASN A 499 -9.80 -0.33 -21.78
N GLU A 500 -8.90 -1.00 -22.49
CA GLU A 500 -7.92 -0.38 -23.41
C GLU A 500 -8.28 -0.58 -24.89
N ALA A 501 -9.31 -1.37 -25.22
CA ALA A 501 -9.70 -1.66 -26.60
C ALA A 501 -10.62 -0.58 -27.15
N LYS A 502 -10.31 -0.03 -28.32
CA LYS A 502 -11.10 1.01 -28.96
C LYS A 502 -12.27 0.41 -29.74
N ILE A 503 -13.46 0.97 -29.58
CA ILE A 503 -14.61 0.63 -30.42
C ILE A 503 -14.43 1.28 -31.80
N ILE A 504 -14.33 0.46 -32.85
CA ILE A 504 -14.07 0.87 -34.24
C ILE A 504 -15.34 0.92 -35.09
N GLU A 505 -16.29 0.01 -34.86
CA GLU A 505 -17.59 -0.01 -35.51
C GLU A 505 -18.67 -0.24 -34.45
N LYS A 506 -19.79 0.48 -34.59
CA LYS A 506 -20.68 0.79 -33.47
C LYS A 506 -22.07 0.27 -33.76
N ASP A 507 -22.73 -0.22 -32.70
CA ASP A 507 -24.18 -0.45 -32.66
C ASP A 507 -24.71 -1.39 -33.77
N ILE A 508 -23.97 -2.45 -34.12
CA ILE A 508 -24.45 -3.45 -35.07
C ILE A 508 -25.59 -4.22 -34.42
N GLN A 509 -26.82 -3.99 -34.89
CA GLN A 509 -28.02 -4.57 -34.29
C GLN A 509 -28.24 -6.00 -34.76
N VAL A 510 -28.31 -6.94 -33.81
CA VAL A 510 -28.58 -8.37 -34.07
C VAL A 510 -30.08 -8.64 -34.02
N ASN A 511 -30.71 -8.27 -32.90
CA ASN A 511 -32.15 -8.34 -32.67
C ASN A 511 -32.58 -7.13 -31.81
N ASN A 512 -33.81 -7.13 -31.30
CA ASN A 512 -34.34 -5.98 -30.54
C ASN A 512 -33.57 -5.67 -29.23
N GLN A 513 -32.79 -6.61 -28.69
CA GLN A 513 -32.13 -6.45 -27.39
C GLN A 513 -30.65 -6.84 -27.39
N THR A 514 -30.07 -7.13 -28.57
CA THR A 514 -28.70 -7.62 -28.73
C THR A 514 -27.91 -6.78 -29.72
N ILE A 515 -26.72 -6.36 -29.31
CA ILE A 515 -25.86 -5.41 -30.05
C ILE A 515 -24.44 -5.98 -30.14
N ILE A 516 -23.80 -5.81 -31.30
CA ILE A 516 -22.37 -6.07 -31.50
C ILE A 516 -21.63 -4.72 -31.59
N GLN A 517 -20.55 -4.59 -30.83
CA GLN A 517 -19.63 -3.45 -30.84
C GLN A 517 -18.26 -3.98 -31.28
N VAL A 518 -17.72 -3.50 -32.40
CA VAL A 518 -16.45 -4.03 -32.92
C VAL A 518 -15.28 -3.33 -32.23
N ILE A 519 -14.28 -4.10 -31.79
CA ILE A 519 -13.12 -3.59 -31.05
C ILE A 519 -11.79 -3.94 -31.74
N ASP A 520 -10.76 -3.12 -31.53
CA ASP A 520 -9.43 -3.28 -32.16
C ASP A 520 -8.40 -4.09 -31.36
N ARG A 521 -8.79 -4.61 -30.19
CA ARG A 521 -8.00 -5.52 -29.35
C ARG A 521 -8.87 -6.57 -28.70
N VAL A 522 -8.30 -7.74 -28.46
CA VAL A 522 -8.92 -8.77 -27.62
C VAL A 522 -8.90 -8.32 -26.15
N LEU A 523 -10.05 -8.36 -25.48
CA LEU A 523 -10.16 -8.07 -24.04
C LEU A 523 -9.57 -9.23 -23.23
N GLN A 524 -8.57 -8.91 -22.41
CA GLN A 524 -7.98 -9.86 -21.48
C GLN A 524 -8.76 -9.83 -20.16
N PRO A 525 -9.18 -10.99 -19.62
CA PRO A 525 -9.72 -11.05 -18.27
C PRO A 525 -8.72 -10.50 -17.24
N PRO A 526 -9.18 -9.75 -16.22
CA PRO A 526 -8.28 -9.09 -15.27
C PRO A 526 -7.50 -10.12 -14.44
N MET A 527 -6.27 -9.75 -14.06
CA MET A 527 -5.40 -10.52 -13.17
C MET A 527 -5.81 -10.33 -11.70
N SER A 528 -5.27 -11.14 -10.78
CA SER A 528 -5.51 -10.92 -9.35
C SER A 528 -4.94 -9.57 -8.89
N LEU A 529 -5.42 -9.03 -7.77
CA LEU A 529 -4.91 -7.77 -7.21
C LEU A 529 -3.41 -7.85 -6.93
N GLY A 530 -2.94 -8.94 -6.32
CA GLY A 530 -1.51 -9.12 -6.04
C GLY A 530 -0.64 -9.09 -7.29
N ASP A 531 -1.11 -9.68 -8.38
CA ASP A 531 -0.39 -9.67 -9.67
C ASP A 531 -0.56 -8.35 -10.43
N SER A 532 -1.63 -7.58 -10.17
CA SER A 532 -1.86 -6.29 -10.85
C SER A 532 -0.99 -5.15 -10.31
N ILE A 533 -0.42 -5.30 -9.10
CA ILE A 533 0.40 -4.26 -8.45
C ILE A 533 1.81 -4.21 -9.05
N ILE A 534 2.37 -5.34 -9.46
CA ILE A 534 3.75 -5.42 -10.00
C ILE A 534 3.94 -4.55 -11.24
N ASP A 535 2.93 -4.49 -12.11
CA ASP A 535 2.94 -3.73 -13.36
C ASP A 535 2.81 -2.22 -13.12
N ARG A 536 2.45 -1.80 -11.91
CA ARG A 536 2.22 -0.38 -11.55
C ARG A 536 3.39 0.22 -10.79
N ASN A 537 3.77 -0.40 -9.68
CA ASN A 537 4.83 0.11 -8.84
C ASN A 537 5.63 -1.06 -8.24
N LYS A 538 6.77 -1.33 -8.86
CA LYS A 538 7.66 -2.42 -8.46
C LYS A 538 8.17 -2.27 -7.03
N ALA A 539 8.47 -1.05 -6.57
CA ALA A 539 8.98 -0.83 -5.21
C ALA A 539 7.89 -1.09 -4.15
N VAL A 540 6.66 -0.66 -4.39
CA VAL A 540 5.51 -1.00 -3.54
C VAL A 540 5.27 -2.51 -3.55
N PHE A 541 5.32 -3.15 -4.72
CA PHE A 541 5.21 -4.60 -4.84
C PHE A 541 6.28 -5.33 -4.02
N ASP A 542 7.55 -4.94 -4.15
CA ASP A 542 8.67 -5.57 -3.44
C ASP A 542 8.52 -5.44 -1.91
N LEU A 543 8.06 -4.27 -1.43
CA LEU A 543 7.76 -4.06 -0.01
C LEU A 543 6.57 -4.91 0.47
N MET A 544 5.46 -4.93 -0.28
CA MET A 544 4.31 -5.78 0.05
C MET A 544 4.68 -7.27 0.00
N ASN A 545 5.51 -7.69 -0.95
CA ASN A 545 5.97 -9.07 -1.12
C ASN A 545 6.98 -9.49 -0.03
N SER A 546 7.64 -8.52 0.62
CA SER A 546 8.47 -8.80 1.79
C SER A 546 7.65 -9.17 3.05
N THR A 547 6.33 -8.93 3.00
CA THR A 547 5.31 -9.22 4.02
C THR A 547 4.30 -10.28 3.51
N ASP A 548 3.16 -10.44 4.19
CA ASP A 548 2.07 -11.38 3.84
C ASP A 548 1.03 -10.78 2.85
N ILE A 549 1.22 -9.55 2.40
CA ILE A 549 0.18 -8.77 1.72
C ILE A 549 -0.08 -9.23 0.29
N ILE A 550 0.96 -9.56 -0.49
CA ILE A 550 0.75 -10.01 -1.88
C ILE A 550 0.01 -11.36 -1.91
N ASP A 551 0.33 -12.27 -1.00
CA ASP A 551 -0.35 -13.55 -0.90
C ASP A 551 -1.82 -13.37 -0.48
N LEU A 552 -2.09 -12.47 0.47
CA LEU A 552 -3.45 -12.06 0.84
C LEU A 552 -4.23 -11.51 -0.35
N LEU A 553 -3.61 -10.66 -1.17
CA LEU A 553 -4.24 -10.05 -2.36
C LEU A 553 -4.40 -11.01 -3.55
N ARG A 554 -3.86 -12.24 -3.48
CA ARG A 554 -4.12 -13.32 -4.44
C ARG A 554 -5.27 -14.24 -4.01
N GLU A 555 -5.74 -14.13 -2.78
CA GLU A 555 -6.84 -14.95 -2.27
C GLU A 555 -8.13 -14.74 -3.06
N ARG A 556 -8.96 -15.79 -3.13
CA ARG A 556 -10.28 -15.77 -3.80
C ARG A 556 -11.32 -15.09 -2.92
N ARG A 557 -11.13 -13.81 -2.63
CA ARG A 557 -12.02 -12.94 -1.86
C ARG A 557 -11.84 -11.49 -2.32
N PRO A 558 -12.86 -10.63 -2.20
CA PRO A 558 -12.78 -9.30 -2.76
C PRO A 558 -12.00 -8.32 -1.88
N PHE A 559 -11.29 -7.38 -2.50
CA PHE A 559 -10.67 -6.25 -1.82
C PHE A 559 -10.76 -4.94 -2.61
N THR A 560 -10.55 -3.83 -1.91
CA THR A 560 -10.14 -2.55 -2.50
C THR A 560 -8.75 -2.23 -2.00
N VAL A 561 -7.79 -2.00 -2.90
CA VAL A 561 -6.42 -1.63 -2.55
C VAL A 561 -6.18 -0.19 -2.95
N ILE A 562 -5.69 0.61 -2.03
CA ILE A 562 -5.29 1.99 -2.29
C ILE A 562 -3.78 2.03 -2.36
N VAL A 563 -3.24 2.40 -3.53
CA VAL A 563 -1.79 2.38 -3.77
C VAL A 563 -1.30 3.80 -4.02
N SER A 564 -0.15 4.16 -3.45
CA SER A 564 0.48 5.44 -3.74
C SER A 564 1.15 5.45 -5.11
N LYS A 565 1.00 6.57 -5.83
CA LYS A 565 1.74 6.85 -7.06
C LYS A 565 3.23 7.12 -6.80
N LYS A 566 3.62 7.47 -5.56
CA LYS A 566 5.01 7.72 -5.17
C LYS A 566 5.87 6.48 -5.40
N GLU A 567 7.10 6.67 -5.88
CA GLU A 567 8.03 5.56 -6.12
C GLU A 567 8.33 4.80 -4.82
N ASN A 568 8.62 5.51 -3.73
CA ASN A 568 8.86 4.91 -2.43
C ASN A 568 7.78 5.30 -1.40
N PRO A 569 6.91 4.37 -0.98
CA PRO A 569 5.86 4.66 0.00
C PRO A 569 6.40 4.90 1.42
N LEU A 570 7.68 4.62 1.70
CA LEU A 570 8.26 4.84 3.02
C LEU A 570 8.81 6.25 3.23
N GLU A 571 8.75 7.13 2.22
CA GLU A 571 9.18 8.54 2.34
C GLU A 571 8.38 9.36 3.36
N VAL A 572 7.19 8.87 3.75
CA VAL A 572 6.38 9.47 4.81
C VAL A 572 7.02 9.33 6.20
N PHE A 573 7.90 8.33 6.37
CA PHE A 573 8.64 8.07 7.60
C PHE A 573 10.03 8.70 7.54
N ASN A 574 10.63 8.98 8.70
CA ASN A 574 12.02 9.42 8.70
C ASN A 574 12.96 8.27 8.28
N ALA A 575 14.22 8.60 7.95
CA ALA A 575 15.16 7.62 7.42
C ALA A 575 15.39 6.39 8.33
N ILE A 576 15.34 6.58 9.65
CA ILE A 576 15.53 5.50 10.64
C ILE A 576 14.30 4.60 10.69
N GLU A 577 13.11 5.19 10.75
CA GLU A 577 11.83 4.48 10.73
C GLU A 577 11.64 3.69 9.43
N ALA A 578 11.95 4.30 8.28
CA ALA A 578 11.92 3.64 6.97
C ALA A 578 12.92 2.47 6.89
N SER A 579 14.14 2.66 7.42
CA SER A 579 15.16 1.61 7.53
C SER A 579 14.67 0.44 8.40
N TYR A 580 14.01 0.73 9.53
CA TYR A 580 13.39 -0.28 10.38
C TYR A 580 12.28 -1.06 9.65
N LEU A 581 11.34 -0.36 9.01
CA LEU A 581 10.21 -0.97 8.30
C LEU A 581 10.68 -1.85 7.12
N GLY A 582 11.74 -1.44 6.41
CA GLY A 582 12.36 -2.24 5.35
C GLY A 582 13.21 -3.41 5.86
N SER A 583 13.50 -3.48 7.16
CA SER A 583 14.30 -4.55 7.75
C SER A 583 13.47 -5.80 8.05
N LYS A 584 14.16 -6.92 8.32
CA LYS A 584 13.50 -8.16 8.77
C LYS A 584 12.73 -8.01 10.09
N TYR A 585 13.02 -6.97 10.89
CA TYR A 585 12.39 -6.72 12.19
C TYR A 585 11.10 -5.90 12.07
N GLY A 586 10.93 -5.13 11.00
CA GLY A 586 9.77 -4.25 10.79
C GLY A 586 8.64 -4.85 9.96
N LYS A 587 8.73 -6.14 9.59
CA LYS A 587 7.77 -6.79 8.67
C LYS A 587 6.32 -6.76 9.16
N ASP A 588 6.09 -6.94 10.46
CA ASP A 588 4.75 -6.95 11.03
C ASP A 588 4.13 -5.55 11.02
N ASP A 589 4.91 -4.52 11.36
CA ASP A 589 4.49 -3.11 11.27
C ASP A 589 4.28 -2.68 9.81
N LEU A 590 5.14 -3.13 8.89
CA LEU A 590 4.99 -2.89 7.46
C LEU A 590 3.73 -3.57 6.90
N SER A 591 3.42 -4.79 7.35
CA SER A 591 2.17 -5.48 7.03
C SER A 591 0.96 -4.68 7.54
N LEU A 592 1.02 -4.16 8.76
CA LEU A 592 -0.03 -3.32 9.33
C LEU A 592 -0.24 -2.02 8.52
N PHE A 593 0.85 -1.36 8.12
CA PHE A 593 0.83 -0.18 7.24
C PHE A 593 0.13 -0.45 5.91
N PHE A 594 0.40 -1.58 5.25
CA PHE A 594 -0.30 -1.93 4.02
C PHE A 594 -1.75 -2.39 4.26
N LYS A 595 -2.03 -3.09 5.37
CA LYS A 595 -3.40 -3.43 5.79
C LYS A 595 -4.27 -2.19 6.02
N TYR A 596 -3.68 -1.05 6.42
CA TYR A 596 -4.39 0.23 6.51
C TYR A 596 -4.94 0.71 5.16
N ALA A 597 -4.22 0.45 4.07
CA ALA A 597 -4.60 0.86 2.72
C ALA A 597 -5.52 -0.14 1.98
N ILE A 598 -5.96 -1.21 2.67
CA ILE A 598 -6.77 -2.28 2.06
C ILE A 598 -8.13 -2.37 2.77
N ILE A 599 -9.20 -2.48 1.98
CA ILE A 599 -10.57 -2.69 2.46
C ILE A 599 -11.05 -4.08 2.00
N ASP A 600 -11.79 -4.79 2.84
CA ASP A 600 -12.24 -6.19 2.64
C ASP A 600 -13.45 -6.38 1.69
N LYS A 601 -13.71 -5.39 0.83
CA LYS A 601 -14.77 -5.44 -0.18
C LYS A 601 -14.40 -4.59 -1.39
N PRO A 602 -14.95 -4.88 -2.59
CA PRO A 602 -14.66 -4.12 -3.77
C PRO A 602 -15.52 -2.85 -3.78
N ILE A 603 -14.90 -1.68 -3.90
CA ILE A 603 -15.56 -0.37 -3.88
C ILE A 603 -15.23 0.35 -5.18
N TYR A 604 -16.18 0.34 -6.10
CA TYR A 604 -16.07 1.05 -7.36
C TYR A 604 -16.63 2.46 -7.27
N ILE A 605 -16.08 3.41 -8.03
CA ILE A 605 -16.48 4.81 -7.94
C ILE A 605 -17.89 5.08 -8.47
N ASP A 606 -18.32 4.31 -9.46
CA ASP A 606 -19.66 4.43 -10.06
C ASP A 606 -20.74 4.05 -9.03
N GLU A 607 -20.43 3.15 -8.10
CA GLU A 607 -21.30 2.67 -7.01
C GLU A 607 -21.27 3.59 -5.76
N PHE A 608 -20.36 4.57 -5.72
CA PHE A 608 -20.18 5.47 -4.59
C PHE A 608 -21.21 6.60 -4.57
N ASN A 609 -21.85 6.87 -3.43
CA ASN A 609 -22.73 8.04 -3.28
C ASN A 609 -21.91 9.31 -3.01
N SER A 610 -22.29 10.44 -3.63
CA SER A 610 -21.64 11.74 -3.36
C SER A 610 -21.71 12.08 -1.87
N GLY A 611 -20.62 12.60 -1.30
CA GLY A 611 -20.48 12.91 0.11
C GLY A 611 -19.35 12.14 0.80
N LYS A 612 -19.40 12.11 2.13
CA LYS A 612 -18.39 11.49 3.00
C LYS A 612 -18.86 10.10 3.44
N THR A 613 -18.05 9.08 3.13
CA THR A 613 -18.31 7.69 3.56
C THR A 613 -17.07 7.13 4.26
N THR A 614 -17.27 6.35 5.32
CA THR A 614 -16.18 5.76 6.11
C THR A 614 -16.18 4.25 5.95
N TYR A 615 -14.99 3.68 5.72
CA TYR A 615 -14.77 2.24 5.61
C TYR A 615 -13.76 1.78 6.65
N LYS A 616 -13.92 0.55 7.14
CA LYS A 616 -12.90 -0.10 7.95
C LYS A 616 -11.87 -0.76 7.03
N SER A 617 -10.61 -0.43 7.23
CA SER A 617 -9.48 -1.10 6.59
C SER A 617 -9.18 -2.43 7.30
N LEU A 618 -8.31 -3.25 6.70
CA LEU A 618 -7.85 -4.50 7.31
C LEU A 618 -7.01 -4.29 8.58
N SER A 619 -6.45 -3.10 8.78
CA SER A 619 -5.79 -2.74 10.05
C SER A 619 -6.80 -2.52 11.21
N GLY A 620 -8.08 -2.33 10.89
CA GLY A 620 -9.13 -1.95 11.85
C GLY A 620 -9.39 -0.45 11.93
N ASP A 621 -8.51 0.38 11.35
CA ASP A 621 -8.69 1.82 11.26
C ASP A 621 -9.64 2.24 10.15
N SER A 622 -10.16 3.46 10.27
CA SER A 622 -11.18 4.00 9.38
C SER A 622 -10.55 4.83 8.25
N LEU A 623 -10.80 4.42 7.00
CA LEU A 623 -10.53 5.24 5.82
C LEU A 623 -11.77 6.06 5.45
N VAL A 624 -11.60 7.37 5.31
CA VAL A 624 -12.65 8.31 4.93
C VAL A 624 -12.52 8.63 3.45
N ILE A 625 -13.51 8.26 2.66
CA ILE A 625 -13.58 8.58 1.24
C ILE A 625 -14.58 9.72 1.05
N VAL A 626 -14.15 10.82 0.40
CA VAL A 626 -15.00 11.98 0.10
C VAL A 626 -15.08 12.13 -1.41
N ALA A 627 -16.30 12.11 -1.95
CA ALA A 627 -16.57 12.36 -3.36
C ALA A 627 -17.42 13.64 -3.53
N ASP A 628 -16.98 14.55 -4.40
CA ASP A 628 -17.76 15.74 -4.75
C ASP A 628 -19.06 15.37 -5.49
N LYS A 629 -20.04 16.29 -5.56
CA LYS A 629 -21.35 16.10 -6.20
C LYS A 629 -21.25 15.60 -7.64
N ASP A 630 -20.22 16.04 -8.37
CA ASP A 630 -19.94 15.65 -9.76
C ASP A 630 -19.02 14.43 -9.89
N LYS A 631 -18.54 13.84 -8.78
CA LYS A 631 -17.51 12.77 -8.74
C LYS A 631 -16.22 13.08 -9.52
N LYS A 632 -15.95 14.36 -9.82
CA LYS A 632 -14.75 14.81 -10.54
C LYS A 632 -13.50 14.85 -9.66
N SER A 633 -13.69 15.05 -8.36
CA SER A 633 -12.63 14.96 -7.36
C SER A 633 -13.06 14.00 -6.24
N ILE A 634 -12.20 13.03 -5.97
CA ILE A 634 -12.38 12.06 -4.89
C ILE A 634 -11.09 12.02 -4.10
N THR A 635 -11.22 12.07 -2.78
CA THR A 635 -10.10 11.95 -1.85
C THR A 635 -10.30 10.78 -0.91
N VAL A 636 -9.20 10.18 -0.45
CA VAL A 636 -9.19 9.24 0.67
C VAL A 636 -8.30 9.82 1.77
N ASN A 637 -8.88 10.05 2.94
CA ASN A 637 -8.24 10.78 4.04
C ASN A 637 -7.57 12.08 3.57
N ASP A 638 -8.32 12.85 2.77
CA ASP A 638 -7.89 14.14 2.18
C ASP A 638 -6.80 14.03 1.09
N ILE A 639 -6.33 12.82 0.74
CA ILE A 639 -5.38 12.59 -0.36
C ILE A 639 -6.15 12.35 -1.67
N PRO A 640 -5.89 13.11 -2.77
CA PRO A 640 -6.57 12.90 -4.06
C PRO A 640 -6.29 11.53 -4.68
N ILE A 641 -7.33 10.90 -5.25
CA ILE A 641 -7.20 9.74 -6.12
C ILE A 641 -6.85 10.21 -7.54
N VAL A 642 -5.72 9.77 -8.08
CA VAL A 642 -5.22 10.10 -9.43
C VAL A 642 -5.83 9.18 -10.48
N GLN A 643 -5.96 7.89 -10.16
CA GLN A 643 -6.55 6.89 -11.06
C GLN A 643 -7.57 6.03 -10.31
N THR A 644 -8.82 6.05 -10.78
CA THR A 644 -9.91 5.23 -10.20
C THR A 644 -10.13 3.94 -10.97
N ASP A 645 -10.71 2.95 -10.30
CA ASP A 645 -11.31 1.74 -10.90
C ASP A 645 -10.36 0.96 -11.81
N ILE A 646 -9.14 0.73 -11.34
CA ILE A 646 -8.25 -0.23 -11.98
C ILE A 646 -8.78 -1.62 -11.64
N ILE A 647 -9.33 -2.30 -12.64
CA ILE A 647 -10.07 -3.55 -12.44
C ILE A 647 -9.10 -4.72 -12.22
N ALA A 648 -9.36 -5.50 -11.17
CA ALA A 648 -8.69 -6.76 -10.88
C ALA A 648 -9.73 -7.88 -10.70
N ALA A 649 -9.29 -9.13 -10.82
CA ALA A 649 -10.15 -10.31 -10.76
C ALA A 649 -10.93 -10.40 -9.45
N ASN A 650 -10.25 -10.09 -8.34
CA ASN A 650 -10.75 -10.12 -6.97
C ASN A 650 -10.87 -8.71 -6.36
N GLY A 651 -11.12 -7.68 -7.18
CA GLY A 651 -11.44 -6.37 -6.65
C GLY A 651 -10.98 -5.20 -7.51
N VAL A 652 -10.52 -4.14 -6.84
CA VAL A 652 -10.22 -2.87 -7.49
C VAL A 652 -9.04 -2.16 -6.84
N ILE A 653 -8.21 -1.51 -7.66
CA ILE A 653 -7.13 -0.63 -7.21
C ILE A 653 -7.54 0.83 -7.47
N HIS A 654 -7.31 1.68 -6.49
CA HIS A 654 -7.34 3.14 -6.65
C HIS A 654 -5.96 3.70 -6.35
N GLU A 655 -5.44 4.51 -7.26
CA GLU A 655 -4.12 5.12 -7.11
C GLU A 655 -4.26 6.53 -6.53
N ILE A 656 -3.55 6.84 -5.44
CA ILE A 656 -3.54 8.15 -4.77
C ILE A 656 -2.26 8.92 -5.06
N ASP A 657 -2.33 10.25 -4.99
CA ASP A 657 -1.23 11.14 -5.37
C ASP A 657 -0.06 11.14 -4.38
N ASP A 658 -0.32 10.77 -3.13
CA ASP A 658 0.67 10.74 -2.05
C ASP A 658 0.55 9.45 -1.21
N THR A 659 1.31 9.33 -0.13
CA THR A 659 1.27 8.19 0.79
C THR A 659 0.48 8.52 2.06
N PHE A 660 -0.26 7.54 2.59
CA PHE A 660 -0.90 7.68 3.90
C PHE A 660 0.10 7.93 5.03
N LYS A 661 -0.22 8.90 5.90
CA LYS A 661 0.31 8.95 7.26
C LYS A 661 -0.46 7.97 8.12
N PHE A 662 0.24 7.00 8.70
CA PHE A 662 -0.35 5.94 9.50
C PHE A 662 0.24 5.97 10.91
N ASP A 663 -0.55 6.49 11.86
CA ASP A 663 -0.14 6.61 13.26
C ASP A 663 -0.36 5.31 14.07
N GLY A 664 -0.82 4.23 13.41
CA GLY A 664 -1.03 2.94 14.06
C GLY A 664 0.25 2.15 14.33
N ILE A 665 1.39 2.58 13.77
CA ILE A 665 2.71 2.06 14.14
C ILE A 665 3.25 2.89 15.30
N GLU A 666 3.36 2.25 16.46
CA GLU A 666 4.02 2.86 17.60
C GLU A 666 5.53 2.64 17.52
N PHE A 667 6.29 3.71 17.28
CA PHE A 667 7.75 3.66 17.27
C PHE A 667 8.33 3.87 18.67
N ASN A 668 9.02 2.87 19.20
CA ASN A 668 9.76 2.93 20.47
C ASN A 668 11.28 2.87 20.23
N THR A 669 12.04 2.97 21.32
CA THR A 669 13.51 2.95 21.30
C THR A 669 14.07 1.68 20.65
N ARG A 670 13.46 0.50 20.88
CA ARG A 670 13.86 -0.74 20.19
C ARG A 670 13.79 -0.60 18.67
N LYS A 671 12.68 -0.11 18.13
CA LYS A 671 12.47 0.01 16.67
C LYS A 671 13.49 0.97 16.05
N TYR A 672 13.77 2.09 16.73
CA TYR A 672 14.81 3.02 16.32
C TYR A 672 16.21 2.45 16.39
N LEU A 673 16.54 1.63 17.40
CA LEU A 673 17.81 0.91 17.45
C LEU A 673 17.97 -0.05 16.27
N TYR A 674 16.91 -0.75 15.85
CA TYR A 674 16.97 -1.56 14.63
C TYR A 674 17.20 -0.72 13.37
N GLY A 675 16.51 0.42 13.24
CA GLY A 675 16.67 1.32 12.09
C GLY A 675 18.03 2.05 12.02
N SER A 676 18.68 2.27 13.17
CA SER A 676 19.95 3.00 13.32
C SER A 676 21.17 2.10 13.50
N ASN A 677 21.09 0.84 13.04
CA ASN A 677 22.18 -0.15 13.07
C ASN A 677 22.63 -0.59 14.49
N GLY A 678 21.78 -0.38 15.49
CA GLY A 678 21.94 -0.79 16.89
C GLY A 678 21.43 -2.19 17.23
N THR A 679 21.27 -3.08 16.23
CA THR A 679 20.71 -4.43 16.39
C THR A 679 21.42 -5.25 17.47
N HIS A 680 22.76 -5.21 17.52
CA HIS A 680 23.54 -5.92 18.53
C HIS A 680 23.20 -5.44 19.95
N MET A 681 22.93 -4.14 20.13
CA MET A 681 22.55 -3.63 21.45
C MET A 681 21.18 -4.17 21.89
N VAL A 682 20.23 -4.26 20.95
CA VAL A 682 18.91 -4.86 21.21
C VAL A 682 19.06 -6.31 21.66
N GLU A 683 19.91 -7.09 20.99
CA GLU A 683 20.21 -8.48 21.38
C GLU A 683 20.83 -8.57 22.79
N LEU A 684 21.66 -7.59 23.20
CA LEU A 684 22.20 -7.53 24.55
C LEU A 684 21.14 -7.19 25.61
N PHE A 685 20.21 -6.29 25.30
CA PHE A 685 19.07 -5.99 26.16
C PHE A 685 18.21 -7.23 26.39
N ASP A 686 17.93 -8.00 25.33
CA ASP A 686 17.17 -9.25 25.42
C ASP A 686 17.94 -10.32 26.20
N LYS A 687 19.23 -10.50 25.90
CA LYS A 687 20.10 -11.50 26.58
C LYS A 687 20.19 -11.29 28.10
N TYR A 688 20.20 -10.03 28.55
CA TYR A 688 20.35 -9.69 29.97
C TYR A 688 19.04 -9.34 30.68
N ASP A 689 17.89 -9.63 30.07
CA ASP A 689 16.56 -9.36 30.62
C ASP A 689 16.43 -7.88 31.04
N SER A 690 16.78 -7.00 30.10
CA SER A 690 16.82 -5.54 30.27
C SER A 690 16.01 -4.83 29.17
N SER A 691 15.20 -5.58 28.42
CA SER A 691 14.36 -5.08 27.33
C SER A 691 13.32 -4.06 27.76
N HIS A 692 12.94 -4.06 29.05
CA HIS A 692 12.07 -3.04 29.64
C HIS A 692 12.57 -1.61 29.44
N TYR A 693 13.88 -1.38 29.23
CA TYR A 693 14.43 -0.06 28.92
C TYR A 693 14.11 0.42 27.50
N ILE A 694 13.89 -0.48 26.54
CA ILE A 694 13.76 -0.13 25.11
C ILE A 694 12.37 -0.42 24.53
N ASP A 695 11.53 -1.15 25.28
CA ASP A 695 10.20 -1.58 24.85
C ASP A 695 9.07 -0.64 25.28
N GLN A 696 9.28 0.13 26.35
CA GLN A 696 8.26 1.03 26.89
C GLN A 696 8.25 2.38 26.15
N LYS A 697 7.07 3.00 26.10
CA LYS A 697 6.81 4.23 25.34
C LYS A 697 7.31 5.51 26.02
N GLU A 698 7.07 5.62 27.32
CA GLU A 698 7.27 6.84 28.10
C GLU A 698 8.41 6.62 29.10
N LEU A 699 9.57 6.34 28.53
CA LEU A 699 10.80 6.33 29.30
C LEU A 699 11.55 7.63 29.07
N ASN A 700 12.44 7.90 30.02
CA ASN A 700 13.21 9.11 30.05
C ASN A 700 14.67 8.68 30.26
N TYR A 701 15.24 8.08 29.23
CA TYR A 701 16.60 7.54 29.23
C TYR A 701 17.44 8.07 28.08
N THR A 702 18.74 8.15 28.35
CA THR A 702 19.76 8.40 27.35
C THR A 702 20.58 7.15 27.13
N PHE A 703 20.52 6.62 25.91
CA PHE A 703 21.21 5.42 25.47
C PHE A 703 22.50 5.78 24.75
N LEU A 704 23.57 5.07 25.11
CA LEU A 704 24.89 5.24 24.55
C LEU A 704 25.24 3.98 23.78
N ILE A 705 25.26 4.07 22.47
CA ILE A 705 25.33 2.91 21.57
C ILE A 705 26.70 2.88 20.88
N PRO A 706 27.61 1.99 21.30
CA PRO A 706 28.88 1.82 20.62
C PRO A 706 28.73 1.05 19.30
N PRO A 707 29.69 1.15 18.39
CA PRO A 707 29.64 0.43 17.13
C PRO A 707 29.89 -1.07 17.37
N ALA A 708 29.15 -1.91 16.66
CA ALA A 708 29.11 -3.34 16.91
C ALA A 708 30.47 -4.04 16.72
N ASP A 709 31.31 -3.56 15.81
CA ASP A 709 32.64 -4.10 15.51
C ASP A 709 33.67 -3.86 16.63
N ARG A 710 33.39 -2.93 17.55
CA ARG A 710 34.25 -2.62 18.71
C ARG A 710 33.83 -3.39 19.97
N LEU A 711 32.73 -4.13 19.94
CA LEU A 711 32.25 -4.91 21.08
C LEU A 711 32.99 -6.25 21.20
N ASN A 712 33.90 -6.36 22.16
CA ASN A 712 34.51 -7.64 22.55
C ASN A 712 33.60 -8.39 23.55
N GLN A 713 33.31 -9.67 23.31
CA GLN A 713 32.46 -10.49 24.19
C GLN A 713 32.94 -10.52 25.65
N SER A 714 34.24 -10.37 25.91
CA SER A 714 34.78 -10.34 27.28
C SER A 714 34.41 -9.09 28.07
N LEU A 715 34.07 -7.98 27.41
CA LEU A 715 33.69 -6.72 28.05
C LEU A 715 32.21 -6.68 28.44
N VAL A 716 31.38 -7.43 27.72
CA VAL A 716 29.93 -7.27 27.76
C VAL A 716 29.31 -8.08 28.90
N SER A 717 28.73 -7.37 29.86
CA SER A 717 27.99 -7.92 31.01
C SER A 717 26.71 -7.13 31.27
N LYS A 718 25.82 -7.65 32.13
CA LYS A 718 24.63 -6.91 32.57
C LYS A 718 24.97 -5.56 33.21
N SER A 719 26.07 -5.50 33.97
CA SER A 719 26.55 -4.26 34.59
C SER A 719 27.06 -3.26 33.56
N TRP A 720 27.82 -3.75 32.57
CA TRP A 720 28.30 -2.93 31.45
C TRP A 720 27.14 -2.34 30.65
N LEU A 721 26.12 -3.15 30.33
CA LEU A 721 24.94 -2.70 29.59
C LEU A 721 24.18 -1.60 30.33
N ARG A 722 24.00 -1.76 31.65
CA ARG A 722 23.36 -0.76 32.51
C ARG A 722 24.16 0.54 32.63
N TYR A 723 25.47 0.50 32.41
CA TYR A 723 26.30 1.71 32.37
C TYR A 723 26.12 2.53 31.07
N HIS A 724 25.62 1.89 30.01
CA HIS A 724 25.29 2.53 28.72
C HIS A 724 23.87 3.13 28.67
N VAL A 725 23.15 3.07 29.78
CA VAL A 725 21.82 3.69 29.93
C VAL A 725 21.92 4.73 31.04
N ALA A 726 21.73 5.99 30.72
CA ALA A 726 21.69 7.09 31.68
C ALA A 726 20.25 7.52 31.95
N GLN A 727 19.93 7.83 33.21
CA GLN A 727 18.64 8.37 33.63
C GLN A 727 18.47 9.80 33.10
N GLY A 728 17.32 10.06 32.50
CA GLY A 728 16.93 11.36 31.97
C GLY A 728 17.17 11.46 30.45
N SER A 729 16.51 12.46 29.88
CA SER A 729 16.63 12.94 28.51
C SER A 729 17.65 14.05 28.51
N TRP A 730 18.83 13.77 27.96
CA TRP A 730 19.93 14.72 27.90
C TRP A 730 20.31 15.09 26.46
N PRO A 731 19.57 16.03 25.83
CA PRO A 731 19.94 16.60 24.54
C PRO A 731 21.32 17.25 24.60
N GLN A 732 22.01 17.31 23.46
CA GLN A 732 23.42 17.72 23.39
C GLN A 732 23.63 19.16 23.88
N GLU A 733 22.62 20.01 23.70
CA GLU A 733 22.55 21.39 24.18
C GLU A 733 22.50 21.52 25.71
N ASN A 734 21.93 20.52 26.40
CA ASN A 734 21.75 20.52 27.85
C ASN A 734 22.94 19.90 28.60
N LEU A 735 23.85 19.23 27.89
CA LEU A 735 25.04 18.63 28.46
C LEU A 735 26.10 19.69 28.76
N ILE A 736 26.57 19.79 30.00
CA ILE A 736 27.63 20.72 30.40
C ILE A 736 28.95 19.99 30.71
N ASP A 737 30.08 20.67 30.51
CA ASP A 737 31.40 20.10 30.80
C ASP A 737 31.52 19.79 32.30
N GLY A 738 31.98 18.58 32.63
CA GLY A 738 32.11 18.10 34.01
C GLY A 738 30.81 17.55 34.63
N MET A 739 29.70 17.51 33.88
CA MET A 739 28.43 16.96 34.35
C MET A 739 28.54 15.48 34.70
N LEU A 740 27.89 15.06 35.79
CA LEU A 740 27.81 13.65 36.19
C LEU A 740 26.39 13.12 36.02
N LEU A 741 26.16 12.35 34.96
CA LEU A 741 24.86 11.69 34.75
C LEU A 741 24.73 10.46 35.62
N GLN A 742 23.50 10.15 36.03
CA GLN A 742 23.19 8.89 36.70
C GLN A 742 23.06 7.78 35.67
N SER A 743 23.91 6.75 35.71
CA SER A 743 23.67 5.54 34.91
C SER A 743 22.66 4.60 35.59
N GLN A 744 22.16 3.60 34.87
CA GLN A 744 21.33 2.53 35.43
C GLN A 744 22.15 1.42 36.10
N LEU A 745 23.49 1.56 36.16
CA LEU A 745 24.35 0.64 36.87
C LEU A 745 24.27 0.88 38.38
N LYS A 746 23.49 0.06 39.07
CA LYS A 746 23.46 -0.01 40.54
C LYS A 746 24.51 -1.01 41.02
N SER A 747 25.41 -0.60 41.91
CA SER A 747 26.50 -1.45 42.43
C SER A 747 26.42 -1.61 43.95
N SER A 748 26.63 -2.83 44.45
CA SER A 748 26.82 -3.06 45.88
C SER A 748 28.07 -2.37 46.42
N ASP A 749 29.09 -2.19 45.57
CA ASP A 749 30.35 -1.55 45.95
C ASP A 749 30.18 -0.03 46.15
N LEU A 750 29.10 0.54 45.60
CA LEU A 750 28.67 1.92 45.83
C LEU A 750 27.60 2.03 46.93
N ASP A 751 27.52 1.05 47.82
CA ASP A 751 26.48 0.97 48.86
C ASP A 751 25.05 0.98 48.30
N GLY A 752 24.86 0.33 47.14
CA GLY A 752 23.58 0.28 46.45
C GLY A 752 23.21 1.56 45.70
N ASN A 753 24.13 2.53 45.55
CA ASN A 753 23.90 3.71 44.72
C ASN A 753 24.17 3.43 43.23
N TYR A 754 23.70 4.34 42.38
CA TYR A 754 23.97 4.31 40.94
C TYR A 754 25.35 4.87 40.62
N GLN A 755 26.05 4.21 39.70
CA GLN A 755 27.32 4.70 39.17
C GLN A 755 27.10 5.96 38.35
N ARG A 756 27.92 6.99 38.57
CA ARG A 756 27.92 8.20 37.75
C ARG A 756 28.66 8.00 36.43
N LEU A 757 28.23 8.71 35.41
CA LEU A 757 28.84 8.77 34.08
C LEU A 757 29.28 10.21 33.82
N PRO A 758 30.60 10.47 33.66
CA PRO A 758 31.08 11.82 33.47
C PRO A 758 30.90 12.24 32.02
N VAL A 759 30.53 13.50 31.83
CA VAL A 759 30.37 14.14 30.53
C VAL A 759 31.45 15.20 30.37
N TYR A 760 32.13 15.15 29.23
CA TYR A 760 33.09 16.17 28.83
C TYR A 760 32.58 16.87 27.58
N VAL A 761 32.63 18.20 27.60
CA VAL A 761 32.13 19.03 26.50
C VAL A 761 33.22 20.01 26.11
N GLU A 762 33.75 19.84 24.90
CA GLU A 762 34.74 20.76 24.36
C GLU A 762 34.04 22.05 23.91
N LYS A 763 34.48 23.20 24.45
CA LYS A 763 33.92 24.51 24.09
C LYS A 763 34.22 24.84 22.63
N GLU A 764 33.21 25.33 21.91
CA GLU A 764 33.35 25.78 20.52
C GLU A 764 34.51 26.76 20.38
N ASN A 765 35.46 26.40 19.53
CA ASN A 765 36.50 27.33 19.09
C ASN A 765 35.90 28.15 17.95
N LYS A 766 35.81 29.48 18.11
CA LYS A 766 35.11 30.42 17.19
C LYS A 766 35.57 30.40 15.71
N MET A 767 36.57 29.60 15.36
CA MET A 767 37.12 29.46 13.99
C MET A 767 36.77 28.14 13.28
N SER A 768 36.07 27.19 13.92
CA SER A 768 35.68 25.92 13.30
C SER A 768 34.17 25.78 13.21
N ILE A 769 33.66 25.41 12.04
CA ILE A 769 32.24 25.06 11.78
C ILE A 769 31.89 23.68 12.40
N SER A 770 32.81 23.05 13.13
CA SER A 770 32.60 21.73 13.74
C SER A 770 31.79 21.84 15.03
N SER A 771 30.67 21.11 15.05
CA SER A 771 29.77 20.86 16.17
C SER A 771 30.49 20.63 17.51
N ARG A 772 29.88 21.18 18.59
CA ARG A 772 30.19 20.92 20.00
C ARG A 772 30.56 19.44 20.25
N SER A 773 31.82 19.12 20.50
CA SER A 773 32.23 17.73 20.74
C SER A 773 31.84 17.29 22.16
N VAL A 774 31.07 16.21 22.26
CA VAL A 774 30.63 15.61 23.52
C VAL A 774 31.26 14.25 23.70
N GLN A 775 31.71 13.95 24.92
CA GLN A 775 32.25 12.65 25.31
C GLN A 775 31.58 12.17 26.60
N PHE A 776 31.18 10.90 26.61
CA PHE A 776 30.74 10.19 27.81
C PHE A 776 31.88 9.29 28.28
N GLY A 777 32.46 9.58 29.44
CA GLY A 777 33.71 8.94 29.87
C GLY A 777 34.83 9.22 28.86
N LYS A 778 35.30 8.17 28.17
CA LYS A 778 36.29 8.28 27.09
C LYS A 778 35.69 8.15 25.69
N ALA A 779 34.40 7.85 25.59
CA ALA A 779 33.75 7.58 24.31
C ALA A 779 33.16 8.88 23.74
N ARG A 780 33.63 9.28 22.56
CA ARG A 780 33.12 10.46 21.84
C ARG A 780 31.80 10.14 21.14
N VAL A 781 30.86 11.07 21.16
CA VAL A 781 29.62 11.02 20.38
C VAL A 781 29.92 11.15 18.88
N ILE A 782 29.26 10.31 18.07
CA ILE A 782 29.33 10.32 16.60
C ILE A 782 27.99 10.83 16.06
N GLY A 783 28.05 11.90 15.26
CA GLY A 783 26.86 12.51 14.66
C GLY A 783 25.98 13.22 15.67
N ASP A 784 24.75 13.53 15.24
CA ASP A 784 23.73 14.15 16.07
C ASP A 784 22.99 13.09 16.90
N SER A 785 22.38 13.50 18.02
CA SER A 785 21.55 12.61 18.82
C SER A 785 20.26 12.24 18.10
N ILE A 786 19.82 11.00 18.26
CA ILE A 786 18.52 10.54 17.76
C ILE A 786 17.51 10.68 18.90
N ASN A 787 16.50 11.52 18.71
CA ASN A 787 15.50 11.81 19.74
C ASN A 787 14.19 11.10 19.40
N ILE A 788 13.65 10.35 20.35
CA ILE A 788 12.43 9.54 20.18
C ILE A 788 11.55 9.76 21.42
N HIS A 789 10.50 10.55 21.28
CA HIS A 789 9.72 11.02 22.43
C HIS A 789 10.64 11.69 23.47
N ASP A 790 10.76 11.11 24.67
CA ASP A 790 11.64 11.58 25.75
C ASP A 790 12.98 10.81 25.80
N ASP A 791 13.16 9.75 25.03
CA ASP A 791 14.40 8.99 24.95
C ASP A 791 15.38 9.60 23.96
N ILE A 792 16.67 9.48 24.27
CA ILE A 792 17.77 9.98 23.43
C ILE A 792 18.76 8.86 23.17
N ILE A 793 19.15 8.69 21.92
CA ILE A 793 20.16 7.70 21.51
C ILE A 793 21.36 8.46 20.95
N TYR A 794 22.53 8.28 21.58
CA TYR A 794 23.82 8.70 21.04
C TYR A 794 24.56 7.50 20.49
N GLN A 795 25.06 7.62 19.27
CA GLN A 795 26.11 6.72 18.80
C GLN A 795 27.44 7.17 19.40
N THR A 796 28.19 6.25 19.99
CA THR A 796 29.52 6.53 20.56
C THR A 796 30.60 5.93 19.67
N SER A 797 31.84 6.41 19.79
CA SER A 797 33.00 5.92 19.03
C SER A 797 33.59 4.63 19.59
N ASP A 798 33.48 4.46 20.90
CA ASP A 798 34.01 3.33 21.65
C ASP A 798 32.98 2.87 22.70
N PRO A 799 33.04 1.61 23.14
CA PRO A 799 32.28 1.15 24.29
C PRO A 799 32.73 1.87 25.56
N LEU A 800 31.78 2.21 26.44
CA LEU A 800 32.12 2.77 27.75
C LEU A 800 32.82 1.70 28.59
N LEU A 801 33.88 2.13 29.28
CA LEU A 801 34.59 1.31 30.24
C LEU A 801 34.00 1.56 31.63
N LEU A 802 33.72 0.48 32.35
CA LEU A 802 33.33 0.59 33.76
C LEU A 802 34.47 1.25 34.55
N PRO A 803 34.16 2.10 35.55
CA PRO A 803 35.17 2.63 36.45
C PRO A 803 35.98 1.51 37.12
N GLY A 804 37.32 1.64 37.05
CA GLY A 804 38.25 0.65 37.58
C GLY A 804 38.42 0.69 39.09
N ASP A 805 39.28 -0.19 39.60
CA ASP A 805 39.62 -0.26 41.02
C ASP A 805 40.26 1.04 41.52
N ILE A 806 39.98 1.42 42.77
CA ILE A 806 40.50 2.67 43.33
C ILE A 806 42.02 2.72 43.31
N LEU A 807 42.71 1.62 43.62
CA LEU A 807 44.18 1.60 43.62
C LEU A 807 44.74 1.66 42.20
N GLU A 808 44.13 0.95 41.25
CA GLU A 808 44.50 1.01 39.83
C GLU A 808 44.40 2.44 39.28
N LYS A 809 43.35 3.16 39.68
CA LYS A 809 43.13 4.55 39.26
C LYS A 809 44.13 5.53 39.87
N LEU A 810 44.57 5.30 41.11
CA LEU A 810 45.56 6.13 41.77
C LEU A 810 46.99 5.87 41.27
N VAL A 811 47.33 4.63 40.91
CA VAL A 811 48.67 4.23 40.45
C VAL A 811 49.10 4.97 39.18
N VAL A 812 48.16 5.29 38.30
CA VAL A 812 48.46 5.97 37.03
C VAL A 812 48.71 7.48 37.18
N ASP A 813 48.49 8.03 38.38
CA ASP A 813 48.57 9.47 38.65
C ASP A 813 49.85 9.81 39.42
N LEU A 814 50.84 10.38 38.71
CA LEU A 814 52.16 10.69 39.28
C LEU A 814 52.10 11.67 40.45
N ASP A 815 51.09 12.55 40.51
CA ASP A 815 50.91 13.52 41.59
C ASP A 815 50.52 12.85 42.91
N LEU A 816 50.14 11.58 42.90
CA LEU A 816 49.63 10.85 44.07
C LEU A 816 50.63 9.79 44.58
N SER A 817 51.84 9.76 44.02
CA SER A 817 52.85 8.74 44.32
C SER A 817 53.22 8.65 45.81
N THR A 818 53.37 9.78 46.51
CA THR A 818 53.70 9.82 47.95
C THR A 818 52.55 9.25 48.77
N PHE A 819 51.31 9.66 48.49
CA PHE A 819 50.13 9.12 49.18
C PHE A 819 50.03 7.61 49.00
N LEU A 820 50.16 7.13 47.76
CA LEU A 820 50.08 5.71 47.45
C LEU A 820 51.18 4.91 48.16
N ALA A 821 52.42 5.42 48.21
CA ALA A 821 53.51 4.81 48.96
C ALA A 821 53.19 4.71 50.46
N THR A 822 52.65 5.78 51.06
CA THR A 822 52.21 5.75 52.47
C THR A 822 51.04 4.81 52.73
N LEU A 823 50.13 4.67 51.76
CA LEU A 823 48.98 3.77 51.84
C LEU A 823 49.41 2.30 51.88
N TYR A 824 50.39 1.92 51.04
CA TYR A 824 50.97 0.58 51.08
C TYR A 824 51.84 0.37 52.33
N ALA A 825 52.69 1.33 52.71
CA ALA A 825 53.56 1.21 53.88
C ALA A 825 52.78 1.09 55.22
N SER A 826 51.62 1.77 55.30
CA SER A 826 50.73 1.71 56.46
C SER A 826 49.89 0.41 56.52
N GLY A 827 49.63 -0.23 55.37
CA GLY A 827 48.77 -1.40 55.25
C GLY A 827 47.27 -1.10 55.19
N VAL A 828 46.87 0.15 54.88
CA VAL A 828 45.46 0.59 54.82
C VAL A 828 44.85 0.42 53.42
N ALA A 829 45.65 0.12 52.40
CA ALA A 829 45.22 0.01 51.00
C ALA A 829 44.02 -0.93 50.80
N ASP A 830 44.07 -2.14 51.36
CA ASP A 830 43.01 -3.14 51.22
C ASP A 830 41.72 -2.73 51.95
N GLU A 831 41.81 -2.02 53.07
CA GLU A 831 40.65 -1.50 53.80
C GLU A 831 39.89 -0.47 52.95
N ILE A 832 40.62 0.46 52.32
CA ILE A 832 40.05 1.48 51.43
C ILE A 832 39.42 0.84 50.19
N LYS A 833 40.13 -0.12 49.57
CA LYS A 833 39.66 -0.84 48.38
C LYS A 833 38.34 -1.60 48.61
N ASN A 834 38.18 -2.21 49.78
CA ASN A 834 37.02 -3.04 50.09
C ASN A 834 35.88 -2.25 50.77
N THR A 835 36.09 -0.98 51.09
CA THR A 835 35.03 -0.12 51.66
C THR A 835 34.04 0.26 50.57
N ARG A 836 32.74 0.11 50.86
CA ARG A 836 31.65 0.43 49.94
C ARG A 836 31.26 1.90 50.07
N GLY A 837 30.91 2.54 48.95
CA GLY A 837 30.36 3.90 48.93
C GLY A 837 31.31 4.95 49.49
N LEU A 838 32.59 4.91 49.10
CA LEU A 838 33.64 5.73 49.70
C LEU A 838 33.86 7.05 48.93
N THR A 839 34.08 8.14 49.65
CA THR A 839 34.76 9.33 49.10
C THR A 839 36.18 9.41 49.66
N LEU A 840 37.18 9.34 48.79
CA LEU A 840 38.59 9.42 49.17
C LEU A 840 39.17 10.78 48.79
N PHE A 841 39.58 11.55 49.79
CA PHE A 841 40.27 12.83 49.61
C PHE A 841 41.78 12.58 49.60
N VAL A 842 42.41 12.62 48.44
CA VAL A 842 43.82 12.21 48.28
C VAL A 842 44.74 13.43 48.25
N PRO A 843 45.61 13.63 49.26
CA PRO A 843 46.62 14.68 49.23
C PRO A 843 47.63 14.45 48.10
N THR A 844 47.98 15.51 47.37
CA THR A 844 49.02 15.48 46.33
C THR A 844 50.42 15.32 46.94
N ASN A 845 51.43 15.02 46.11
CA ASN A 845 52.84 15.00 46.53
C ASN A 845 53.25 16.35 47.17
N GLU A 846 52.78 17.46 46.59
CA GLU A 846 52.99 18.81 47.13
C GLU A 846 52.35 18.98 48.52
N ALA A 847 51.15 18.43 48.73
CA ALA A 847 50.48 18.45 50.04
C ALA A 847 51.34 17.79 51.14
N PHE A 848 52.00 16.67 50.83
CA PHE A 848 52.94 16.01 51.74
C PHE A 848 54.24 16.82 51.93
N GLN A 849 54.74 17.52 50.90
CA GLN A 849 55.90 18.39 51.03
C GLN A 849 55.61 19.58 51.97
N ASN A 850 54.40 20.15 51.88
CA ASN A 850 53.95 21.27 52.70
C ASN A 850 53.84 20.94 54.21
N LEU A 851 53.76 19.65 54.58
CA LEU A 851 53.81 19.21 55.97
C LEU A 851 55.19 19.33 56.62
N GLY A 852 56.26 19.52 55.83
CA GLY A 852 57.62 19.66 56.35
C GLY A 852 58.07 18.49 57.22
N LEU A 853 58.56 18.77 58.42
CA LEU A 853 59.07 17.74 59.34
C LEU A 853 58.00 16.75 59.80
N VAL A 854 56.72 17.14 59.76
CA VAL A 854 55.60 16.27 60.14
C VAL A 854 55.50 15.09 59.18
N ALA A 855 55.71 15.32 57.87
CA ALA A 855 55.73 14.23 56.88
C ALA A 855 56.84 13.22 57.18
N LYS A 856 58.04 13.69 57.57
CA LYS A 856 59.16 12.82 57.94
C LYS A 856 58.83 11.95 59.15
N TYR A 857 58.16 12.52 60.16
CA TYR A 857 57.64 11.74 61.29
C TYR A 857 56.61 10.71 60.84
N LEU A 858 55.58 11.11 60.07
CA LEU A 858 54.49 10.21 59.68
C LEU A 858 54.96 8.98 58.88
N VAL A 859 56.02 9.11 58.08
CA VAL A 859 56.58 7.98 57.32
C VAL A 859 57.62 7.17 58.11
N HIS A 860 58.01 7.62 59.30
CA HIS A 860 58.91 6.89 60.18
C HIS A 860 58.22 5.64 60.75
N SER A 861 58.99 4.56 60.94
CA SER A 861 58.47 3.26 61.39
C SER A 861 57.70 3.33 62.73
N SER A 862 58.09 4.24 63.64
CA SER A 862 57.42 4.45 64.92
C SER A 862 56.04 5.11 64.81
N ALA A 863 55.77 5.83 63.71
CA ALA A 863 54.54 6.59 63.52
C ALA A 863 53.46 5.81 62.76
N LYS A 864 53.64 4.50 62.53
CA LYS A 864 52.73 3.69 61.70
C LYS A 864 51.26 3.83 62.13
N SER A 865 50.97 3.83 63.43
CA SER A 865 49.59 3.98 63.94
C SER A 865 49.00 5.37 63.65
N ASP A 866 49.81 6.41 63.78
CA ASP A 866 49.39 7.78 63.46
C ASP A 866 49.15 7.93 61.96
N LEU A 867 50.06 7.40 61.13
CA LEU A 867 49.90 7.38 59.68
C LEU A 867 48.63 6.64 59.25
N GLN A 868 48.35 5.47 59.82
CA GLN A 868 47.11 4.73 59.56
C GLN A 868 45.87 5.57 59.90
N THR A 869 45.90 6.29 61.03
CA THR A 869 44.79 7.16 61.47
C THR A 869 44.61 8.35 60.52
N VAL A 870 45.71 8.99 60.11
CA VAL A 870 45.69 10.08 59.11
C VAL A 870 45.12 9.57 57.79
N LEU A 871 45.59 8.43 57.26
CA LEU A 871 45.11 7.91 55.98
C LEU A 871 43.63 7.49 56.01
N ARG A 872 43.18 6.87 57.12
CA ARG A 872 41.76 6.56 57.34
C ARG A 872 40.88 7.82 57.46
N TYR A 873 41.43 8.92 57.97
CA TYR A 873 40.71 10.19 58.07
C TYR A 873 40.38 10.80 56.71
N HIS A 874 41.19 10.51 55.70
CA HIS A 874 40.96 10.97 54.33
C HIS A 874 39.90 10.15 53.58
N ALA A 875 39.43 9.04 54.17
CA ALA A 875 38.45 8.13 53.58
C ALA A 875 37.08 8.29 54.26
N ALA A 876 36.17 9.04 53.63
CA ALA A 876 34.82 9.28 54.11
C ALA A 876 33.83 8.17 53.71
N ARG A 877 33.01 7.70 54.66
CA ARG A 877 31.98 6.65 54.48
C ARG A 877 30.67 7.21 53.89
N SER A 878 30.77 8.08 52.90
CA SER A 878 29.64 8.64 52.17
C SER A 878 30.09 8.99 50.76
N LEU A 879 29.22 8.83 49.77
CA LEU A 879 29.48 9.25 48.39
C LEU A 879 29.15 10.75 48.27
N LEU A 880 30.18 11.56 48.06
CA LEU A 880 30.09 12.99 47.86
C LEU A 880 30.74 13.34 46.53
N TYR A 881 29.96 13.54 45.49
CA TYR A 881 30.46 14.09 44.24
C TYR A 881 30.61 15.61 44.36
N TYR A 882 31.40 16.22 43.46
CA TYR A 882 31.70 17.65 43.50
C TYR A 882 30.45 18.53 43.60
N ASP A 883 29.40 18.19 42.84
CA ASP A 883 28.16 18.97 42.83
C ASP A 883 27.30 18.76 44.09
N ASP A 884 27.34 17.58 44.72
CA ASP A 884 26.66 17.33 46.00
C ASP A 884 27.27 18.19 47.12
N ILE A 885 28.56 18.51 47.01
CA ILE A 885 29.31 19.31 48.00
C ILE A 885 29.06 20.81 47.84
N LYS A 886 28.74 21.29 46.63
CA LYS A 886 28.47 22.72 46.39
C LYS A 886 27.23 23.22 47.10
N SER A 887 26.22 22.36 47.27
CA SER A 887 24.92 22.78 47.78
C SER A 887 24.88 22.95 49.28
N GLU A 888 25.65 22.17 50.03
CA GLU A 888 25.50 22.05 51.49
C GLU A 888 26.84 21.82 52.19
N VAL A 889 26.88 22.12 53.49
CA VAL A 889 28.00 21.76 54.36
C VAL A 889 27.77 20.32 54.85
N HIS A 890 28.74 19.45 54.57
CA HIS A 890 28.68 18.04 54.95
C HIS A 890 29.62 17.75 56.12
N GLU A 891 29.12 17.13 57.19
CA GLU A 891 29.94 16.51 58.22
C GLU A 891 29.84 14.98 58.07
N VAL A 892 30.90 14.35 57.55
CA VAL A 892 30.90 12.92 57.19
C VAL A 892 31.79 12.10 58.11
N ALA A 893 31.31 10.91 58.48
CA ALA A 893 32.11 9.94 59.22
C ALA A 893 33.22 9.35 58.32
N THR A 894 34.43 9.24 58.86
CA THR A 894 35.59 8.68 58.17
C THR A 894 35.91 7.27 58.65
N LEU A 895 36.81 6.56 57.95
CA LEU A 895 37.34 5.28 58.42
C LEU A 895 38.11 5.39 59.75
N ALA A 896 38.56 6.59 60.13
CA ALA A 896 39.20 6.84 61.42
C ALA A 896 38.20 6.96 62.59
N ASN A 897 36.90 6.74 62.33
CA ASN A 897 35.80 6.95 63.27
C ASN A 897 35.74 8.39 63.81
N SER A 898 36.13 9.36 62.98
CA SER A 898 36.05 10.79 63.26
C SER A 898 35.32 11.51 62.13
N THR A 899 34.86 12.73 62.39
CA THR A 899 34.11 13.53 61.41
C THR A 899 35.02 14.44 60.59
N LEU A 900 34.79 14.47 59.29
CA LEU A 900 35.44 15.36 58.34
C LEU A 900 34.39 16.35 57.82
N ARG A 901 34.69 17.64 57.92
CA ARG A 901 33.84 18.70 57.37
C ARG A 901 34.26 18.98 55.93
N VAL A 902 33.29 18.98 55.03
CA VAL A 902 33.45 19.27 53.60
C VAL A 902 32.46 20.38 53.25
N SER A 903 32.94 21.48 52.68
CA SER A 903 32.07 22.62 52.36
C SER A 903 32.62 23.43 51.20
N GLN A 904 31.78 24.24 50.57
CA GLN A 904 32.23 25.26 49.62
C GLN A 904 32.62 26.55 50.36
N ASN A 905 33.76 27.15 50.00
CA ASN A 905 34.15 28.46 50.51
C ASN A 905 33.49 29.60 49.71
N GLN A 906 33.63 30.85 50.17
CA GLN A 906 33.04 32.03 49.52
C GLN A 906 33.54 32.25 48.07
N SER A 907 34.73 31.74 47.73
CA SER A 907 35.30 31.81 46.38
C SER A 907 34.81 30.70 45.44
N GLY A 908 33.92 29.82 45.92
CA GLY A 908 33.37 28.70 45.15
C GLY A 908 34.23 27.43 45.13
N SER A 909 35.40 27.42 45.78
CA SER A 909 36.27 26.25 45.89
C SER A 909 35.80 25.33 47.02
N ILE A 910 35.87 24.02 46.81
CA ILE A 910 35.59 23.04 47.87
C ILE A 910 36.77 23.01 48.83
N ILE A 911 36.46 23.13 50.12
CA ILE A 911 37.38 23.04 51.24
C ILE A 911 37.08 21.82 52.11
N ILE A 912 38.13 21.18 52.59
CA ILE A 912 38.12 20.02 53.48
C ILE A 912 38.78 20.45 54.79
N GLY A 913 38.10 20.23 55.92
CA GLY A 913 38.55 20.64 57.25
C GLY A 913 37.78 21.84 57.81
N ARG A 914 38.23 22.37 58.94
CA ARG A 914 37.57 23.50 59.64
C ARG A 914 38.45 24.76 59.57
N PRO A 915 38.07 25.80 58.82
CA PRO A 915 38.89 27.01 58.70
C PRO A 915 38.89 27.93 59.95
N GLU A 916 38.08 27.64 60.98
CA GLU A 916 37.84 28.56 62.13
C GLU A 916 38.42 28.07 63.48
N GLY A 917 39.47 27.23 63.49
CA GLY A 917 40.12 26.77 64.73
C GLY A 917 41.53 27.35 64.91
N ASN A 918 41.93 27.70 66.13
CA ASN A 918 43.34 28.02 66.46
C ASN A 918 44.18 26.72 66.47
N GLY A 919 45.30 26.66 65.75
CA GLY A 919 46.28 25.55 65.78
C GLY A 919 46.68 24.97 64.41
N MET A 920 47.30 23.78 64.42
CA MET A 920 47.80 23.06 63.22
C MET A 920 46.71 22.69 62.20
N ASN A 921 45.44 22.89 62.56
CA ASN A 921 44.24 22.67 61.76
C ASN A 921 43.73 23.95 61.06
N GLU A 922 44.48 25.06 61.11
CA GLU A 922 44.11 26.36 60.50
C GLU A 922 43.97 26.30 58.98
N ASN A 923 44.63 25.35 58.31
CA ASN A 923 44.61 25.29 56.85
C ASN A 923 43.62 24.21 56.35
N ALA A 924 42.46 24.68 55.89
CA ALA A 924 41.53 23.83 55.15
C ALA A 924 42.15 23.45 53.79
N ALA A 925 42.16 22.16 53.45
CA ALA A 925 42.64 21.72 52.14
C ALA A 925 41.63 22.07 51.06
N THR A 926 42.09 22.56 49.92
CA THR A 926 41.25 22.79 48.75
C THR A 926 41.25 21.59 47.82
N VAL A 927 40.10 21.27 47.22
CA VAL A 927 40.02 20.23 46.18
C VAL A 927 40.62 20.78 44.88
N THR A 928 41.71 20.19 44.40
CA THR A 928 42.42 20.63 43.18
C THR A 928 41.90 19.93 41.93
N HIS A 929 41.51 18.67 42.04
CA HIS A 929 40.85 17.90 40.98
C HIS A 929 39.77 17.03 41.59
N ALA A 930 38.56 17.09 41.03
CA ALA A 930 37.40 16.41 41.58
C ALA A 930 36.89 15.28 40.68
N ASN A 931 36.00 14.46 41.23
CA ASN A 931 35.19 13.49 40.47
C ASN A 931 35.98 12.41 39.71
N THR A 932 37.08 11.93 40.27
CA THR A 932 37.73 10.73 39.73
C THR A 932 36.91 9.51 40.15
N LEU A 933 36.10 8.99 39.23
CA LEU A 933 35.18 7.88 39.49
C LEU A 933 35.93 6.54 39.54
N VAL A 934 35.61 5.73 40.54
CA VAL A 934 36.16 4.39 40.80
C VAL A 934 35.03 3.40 41.14
N SER A 935 35.30 2.10 41.09
CA SER A 935 34.28 1.06 41.23
C SER A 935 33.51 1.08 42.55
N ASN A 936 34.18 1.49 43.64
CA ASN A 936 33.61 1.55 45.00
C ASN A 936 33.37 2.98 45.51
N GLY A 937 33.54 4.01 44.65
CA GLY A 937 33.26 5.39 45.04
C GLY A 937 33.85 6.48 44.16
N VAL A 938 34.31 7.56 44.81
CA VAL A 938 34.87 8.75 44.14
C VAL A 938 36.12 9.27 44.84
N VAL A 939 37.07 9.75 44.04
CA VAL A 939 38.33 10.32 44.50
C VAL A 939 38.37 11.82 44.18
N HIS A 940 38.79 12.62 45.16
CA HIS A 940 39.08 14.05 45.02
C HIS A 940 40.52 14.34 45.46
N LYS A 941 41.32 14.98 44.61
CA LYS A 941 42.67 15.42 44.99
C LYS A 941 42.60 16.67 45.85
N ILE A 942 43.41 16.74 46.90
CA ILE A 942 43.44 17.88 47.83
C ILE A 942 44.84 18.47 47.98
N SER A 943 44.92 19.77 48.25
CA SER A 943 46.17 20.54 48.30
C SER A 943 46.96 20.40 49.60
N GLN A 944 46.38 19.84 50.66
CA GLN A 944 47.01 19.70 51.97
C GLN A 944 46.60 18.41 52.67
N VAL A 945 47.50 17.82 53.47
CA VAL A 945 47.19 16.65 54.29
C VAL A 945 46.41 17.10 55.52
N GLN A 946 45.27 16.47 55.77
CA GLN A 946 44.43 16.77 56.93
C GLN A 946 44.81 15.87 58.11
N ILE A 947 45.28 16.46 59.21
CA ILE A 947 45.65 15.73 60.42
C ILE A 947 44.44 15.70 61.37
N PRO A 948 43.92 14.51 61.74
CA PRO A 948 42.79 14.40 62.65
C PRO A 948 43.18 14.77 64.08
N ASN A 949 42.24 15.30 64.87
CA ASN A 949 42.47 15.67 66.29
C ASN A 949 42.91 14.49 67.18
N GLN A 950 42.65 13.25 66.75
CA GLN A 950 43.14 12.04 67.42
C GLN A 950 44.67 11.91 67.38
N VAL A 951 45.33 12.55 66.39
CA VAL A 951 46.78 12.49 66.21
C VAL A 951 47.38 13.79 66.74
N SER A 952 48.01 13.71 67.91
CA SER A 952 48.71 14.84 68.51
C SER A 952 50.20 14.78 68.18
N ILE A 953 50.66 15.71 67.33
CA ILE A 953 52.07 15.83 66.97
C ILE A 953 52.77 16.65 68.06
N SER A 954 53.78 16.07 68.71
CA SER A 954 54.57 16.70 69.77
C SER A 954 55.97 17.09 69.26
N ASN A 955 56.70 17.90 70.03
CA ASN A 955 58.07 18.26 69.64
C ASN A 955 58.97 17.02 69.63
N GLN A 956 58.75 16.07 70.53
CA GLN A 956 59.43 14.78 70.52
C GLN A 956 59.15 13.97 69.24
N HIS A 957 57.92 13.96 68.73
CA HIS A 957 57.58 13.30 67.46
C HIS A 957 58.37 13.88 66.30
N LEU A 958 58.49 15.21 66.22
CA LEU A 958 59.28 15.86 65.18
C LEU A 958 60.79 15.58 65.30
N LEU A 959 61.33 15.52 66.53
CA LEU A 959 62.72 15.13 66.77
C LEU A 959 63.00 13.70 66.29
N VAL A 960 62.07 12.76 66.49
CA VAL A 960 62.15 11.40 65.93
C VAL A 960 62.15 11.45 64.41
N GLY A 961 61.26 12.25 63.81
CA GLY A 961 61.16 12.37 62.34
C GLY A 961 62.42 12.91 61.66
N ILE A 962 63.25 13.69 62.37
CA ILE A 962 64.54 14.17 61.86
C ILE A 962 65.74 13.38 62.39
N GLU A 963 65.49 12.27 63.08
CA GLU A 963 66.52 11.41 63.68
C GLU A 963 67.49 12.19 64.61
N ALA A 964 66.96 13.14 65.40
CA ALA A 964 67.75 13.93 66.36
C ALA A 964 67.91 13.21 67.71
N ASN A 965 68.51 12.01 67.70
CA ASN A 965 68.67 11.18 68.90
C ASN A 965 69.61 11.82 69.92
N THR A 966 70.71 12.42 69.46
CA THR A 966 71.71 13.11 70.28
C THR A 966 71.11 14.33 70.96
N MET A 967 70.34 15.14 70.23
CA MET A 967 69.62 16.28 70.80
C MET A 967 68.59 15.81 71.84
N THR A 968 67.88 14.71 71.56
CA THR A 968 66.94 14.09 72.52
C THR A 968 67.66 13.63 73.80
N GLN A 969 68.85 13.05 73.69
CA GLN A 969 69.69 12.68 74.84
C GLN A 969 70.16 13.90 75.64
N ILE A 970 70.59 14.98 74.97
CA ILE A 970 70.97 16.25 75.62
C ILE A 970 69.79 16.82 76.40
N LEU A 971 68.60 16.90 75.79
CA LEU A 971 67.38 17.37 76.45
C LEU A 971 66.97 16.48 77.63
N THR A 972 67.19 15.18 77.54
CA THR A 972 66.92 14.23 78.62
C THR A 972 67.86 14.46 79.80
N ARG A 973 69.18 14.55 79.57
CA ARG A 973 70.18 14.80 80.62
C ARG A 973 70.08 16.20 81.24
N ALA A 974 69.59 17.17 80.47
CA ALA A 974 69.28 18.51 80.97
C ALA A 974 67.95 18.59 81.74
N ASN A 975 67.18 17.50 81.85
CA ASN A 975 65.83 17.45 82.42
C ASN A 975 64.85 18.43 81.76
N LEU A 976 64.99 18.63 80.43
CA LEU A 976 64.15 19.54 79.63
C LEU A 976 63.20 18.80 78.68
N LEU A 977 63.34 17.49 78.49
CA LEU A 977 62.51 16.72 77.56
C LEU A 977 60.99 16.81 77.86
N GLY A 978 60.59 16.78 79.13
CA GLY A 978 59.19 16.97 79.51
C GLY A 978 58.69 18.41 79.29
N LYS A 979 59.61 19.39 79.31
CA LYS A 979 59.30 20.81 79.17
C LYS A 979 59.10 21.23 77.72
N ILE A 980 59.77 20.57 76.76
CA ILE A 980 59.65 20.93 75.35
C ILE A 980 58.27 20.65 74.76
N ASN A 981 57.46 19.79 75.39
CA ASN A 981 56.09 19.49 74.93
C ASN A 981 55.01 20.40 75.57
N GLN A 982 55.41 21.39 76.38
CA GLN A 982 54.50 22.42 76.90
C GLN A 982 54.10 23.40 75.80
N ASP A 983 53.02 24.14 76.01
CA ASP A 983 52.49 25.10 75.04
C ASP A 983 53.55 26.15 74.67
N ASN A 984 53.60 26.53 73.38
CA ASN A 984 54.41 27.64 72.88
C ASN A 984 55.94 27.46 73.05
N MET A 985 56.46 26.30 72.62
CA MET A 985 57.90 26.00 72.65
C MET A 985 58.42 25.68 71.25
N VAL A 986 59.38 26.46 70.75
CA VAL A 986 60.08 26.21 69.49
C VAL A 986 61.48 25.65 69.75
N ILE A 987 61.80 24.50 69.18
CA ILE A 987 63.07 23.79 69.36
C ILE A 987 63.92 23.96 68.11
N LEU A 988 65.11 24.52 68.27
CA LEU A 988 66.15 24.52 67.26
C LEU A 988 66.86 23.16 67.36
N ALA A 989 66.54 22.24 66.47
CA ALA A 989 66.96 20.85 66.59
C ALA A 989 68.04 20.49 65.57
N PRO A 990 69.32 20.39 65.99
CA PRO A 990 70.36 19.82 65.15
C PRO A 990 70.12 18.33 64.90
N SER A 991 70.33 17.88 63.66
CA SER A 991 70.38 16.44 63.35
C SER A 991 71.59 15.78 64.00
N ASP A 992 71.59 14.45 64.15
CA ASP A 992 72.74 13.72 64.71
C ASP A 992 74.05 13.98 63.93
N LYS A 993 73.95 14.18 62.61
CA LYS A 993 75.09 14.53 61.76
C LYS A 993 75.72 15.89 62.15
N ALA A 994 74.94 16.85 62.62
CA ALA A 994 75.43 18.17 63.03
C ALA A 994 76.35 18.11 64.26
N PHE A 995 76.25 17.05 65.08
CA PHE A 995 77.09 16.86 66.25
C PHE A 995 78.47 16.27 65.94
N ALA A 996 78.77 15.91 64.68
CA ALA A 996 80.03 15.27 64.31
C ALA A 996 81.29 16.09 64.67
N HIS A 997 81.16 17.42 64.79
CA HIS A 997 82.25 18.33 65.15
C HIS A 997 82.19 18.86 66.59
N VAL A 998 81.28 18.32 67.41
CA VAL A 998 81.14 18.68 68.83
C VAL A 998 81.73 17.56 69.69
N ASP A 999 82.59 17.90 70.65
CA ASP A 999 83.08 16.94 71.63
C ASP A 999 81.96 16.58 72.62
N LEU A 1000 81.21 15.53 72.29
CA LEU A 1000 80.08 15.06 73.08
C LEU A 1000 80.50 14.52 74.44
N ASP A 1001 81.67 13.89 74.55
CA ASP A 1001 82.17 13.37 75.84
C ASP A 1001 82.46 14.51 76.81
N ALA A 1002 83.11 15.57 76.33
CA ALA A 1002 83.34 16.78 77.13
C ALA A 1002 82.02 17.49 77.49
N LEU A 1003 81.07 17.59 76.54
CA LEU A 1003 79.78 18.22 76.81
C LEU A 1003 78.95 17.42 77.83
N PHE A 1004 78.95 16.09 77.75
CA PHE A 1004 78.21 15.23 78.67
C PHE A 1004 78.85 15.13 80.06
N ALA A 1005 80.15 15.37 80.18
CA ALA A 1005 80.84 15.44 81.48
C ALA A 1005 80.57 16.74 82.24
N ASP A 1006 80.26 17.84 81.55
CA ASP A 1006 80.00 19.16 82.14
C ASP A 1006 78.50 19.49 82.10
N GLN A 1007 77.80 19.19 83.20
CA GLN A 1007 76.36 19.45 83.34
C GLN A 1007 76.01 20.93 83.12
N TYR A 1008 76.90 21.86 83.51
CA TYR A 1008 76.65 23.28 83.33
C TYR A 1008 76.69 23.67 81.85
N GLN A 1009 77.68 23.20 81.08
CA GLN A 1009 77.72 23.47 79.64
C GLN A 1009 76.60 22.74 78.89
N LEU A 1010 76.27 21.51 79.28
CA LEU A 1010 75.17 20.74 78.72
C LEU A 1010 73.84 21.48 78.85
N GLU A 1011 73.51 21.97 80.05
CA GLU A 1011 72.29 22.73 80.27
C GLU A 1011 72.27 24.03 79.46
N ARG A 1012 73.41 24.71 79.32
CA ARG A 1012 73.47 25.95 78.53
C ARG A 1012 73.23 25.71 77.05
N VAL A 1013 73.84 24.67 76.48
CA VAL A 1013 73.61 24.27 75.09
C VAL A 1013 72.15 23.86 74.89
N ALA A 1014 71.59 23.06 75.79
CA ALA A 1014 70.19 22.63 75.71
C ALA A 1014 69.21 23.82 75.77
N LYS A 1015 69.41 24.76 76.70
CA LYS A 1015 68.56 25.94 76.89
C LYS A 1015 68.66 26.95 75.74
N LEU A 1016 69.83 27.07 75.09
CA LEU A 1016 70.02 27.96 73.93
C LEU A 1016 69.18 27.51 72.72
N HIS A 1017 68.98 26.20 72.56
CA HIS A 1017 68.22 25.63 71.45
C HIS A 1017 66.70 25.65 71.65
N ILE A 1018 66.21 26.31 72.71
CA ILE A 1018 64.78 26.36 73.02
C ILE A 1018 64.32 27.80 73.10
N ILE A 1019 63.36 28.15 72.26
CA ILE A 1019 62.72 29.47 72.20
C ILE A 1019 61.32 29.33 72.83
N PRO A 1020 61.04 29.96 73.99
CA PRO A 1020 59.74 29.90 74.65
C PRO A 1020 58.75 30.88 73.99
N THR A 1021 58.37 30.61 72.74
CA THR A 1021 57.39 31.37 71.97
C THR A 1021 56.45 30.46 71.19
N ALA A 1022 55.24 30.95 70.93
CA ALA A 1022 54.33 30.31 69.99
C ALA A 1022 54.97 30.31 68.59
N TRP A 1023 54.67 29.26 67.82
CA TRP A 1023 55.07 29.14 66.43
C TRP A 1023 54.66 30.38 65.63
N GLN A 1024 55.55 30.84 64.76
CA GLN A 1024 55.29 31.97 63.86
C GLN A 1024 55.16 31.43 62.44
N ASP A 1025 54.04 31.67 61.76
CA ASP A 1025 53.89 31.26 60.35
C ASP A 1025 54.76 32.12 59.42
N GLN A 1026 55.11 33.33 59.87
CA GLN A 1026 56.15 34.17 59.28
C GLN A 1026 57.20 34.50 60.34
N TRP A 1027 58.35 33.83 60.26
CA TRP A 1027 59.51 34.11 61.12
C TRP A 1027 60.19 35.45 60.79
N ILE A 1028 59.77 36.11 59.69
CA ILE A 1028 60.28 37.39 59.21
C ILE A 1028 59.10 38.29 58.84
N LEU A 1029 59.03 39.48 59.45
CA LEU A 1029 58.00 40.48 59.13
C LEU A 1029 58.43 41.31 57.91
N SER A 1030 57.74 41.17 56.78
CA SER A 1030 57.83 42.14 55.68
C SER A 1030 56.95 43.34 55.97
N SER A 1031 57.54 44.49 56.30
CA SER A 1031 56.83 45.77 56.23
C SER A 1031 57.79 46.89 55.85
N GLU A 1032 57.46 47.54 54.73
CA GLU A 1032 58.00 48.81 54.29
C GLU A 1032 57.89 49.84 55.44
N ASN A 1033 58.95 50.61 55.67
CA ASN A 1033 59.04 51.78 56.57
C ASN A 1033 59.40 51.61 58.06
N ASN A 1034 60.45 50.86 58.43
CA ASN A 1034 61.16 51.21 59.67
C ASN A 1034 62.65 50.81 59.73
N LYS A 1035 63.50 51.77 60.14
CA LYS A 1035 64.97 51.62 60.30
C LYS A 1035 65.40 50.69 61.47
N ASN A 1036 64.45 50.13 62.24
CA ASN A 1036 64.73 49.19 63.34
C ASN A 1036 64.53 47.73 62.90
N ARG A 1037 65.22 47.31 61.83
CA ARG A 1037 65.16 45.95 61.24
C ARG A 1037 65.78 44.84 62.11
N ARG A 1038 66.59 45.18 63.13
CA ARG A 1038 67.39 44.18 63.87
C ARG A 1038 66.68 43.57 65.08
N ASP A 1039 65.77 44.29 65.75
CA ASP A 1039 65.21 43.82 67.03
C ASP A 1039 63.97 42.91 66.91
N LYS A 1040 63.31 42.82 65.74
CA LYS A 1040 62.04 42.08 65.58
C LYS A 1040 62.19 40.62 65.08
N SER A 1041 63.38 40.20 64.67
CA SER A 1041 63.68 38.81 64.29
C SER A 1041 64.63 38.12 65.28
N GLU A 1042 64.80 38.73 66.46
CA GLU A 1042 65.57 38.19 67.59
C GLU A 1042 64.62 37.62 68.64
N TYR A 1043 64.89 36.39 69.07
CA TYR A 1043 64.08 35.66 70.03
C TYR A 1043 64.92 35.30 71.26
N SER A 1044 64.39 35.60 72.46
CA SER A 1044 64.99 35.12 73.71
C SER A 1044 64.95 33.60 73.76
N THR A 1045 66.00 32.99 74.31
CA THR A 1045 66.06 31.52 74.52
C THR A 1045 65.83 31.20 75.99
N LEU A 1046 65.64 29.92 76.33
CA LEU A 1046 65.57 29.49 77.73
C LEU A 1046 66.88 29.70 78.51
N LEU A 1047 67.99 30.08 77.83
CA LEU A 1047 69.28 30.29 78.46
C LEU A 1047 69.30 31.61 79.24
N SER A 1048 69.01 32.72 78.58
CA SER A 1048 68.81 34.04 79.19
C SER A 1048 68.21 35.03 78.17
N ASP A 1049 67.65 36.15 78.65
CA ASP A 1049 67.17 37.24 77.79
C ASP A 1049 68.27 37.93 76.97
N ASP A 1050 69.52 37.79 77.39
CA ASP A 1050 70.66 38.32 76.64
C ASP A 1050 71.20 37.33 75.60
N ASP A 1051 70.95 36.03 75.76
CA ASP A 1051 71.39 34.97 74.85
C ASP A 1051 70.30 34.70 73.80
N LYS A 1052 70.08 35.70 72.96
CA LYS A 1052 69.08 35.67 71.88
C LYS A 1052 69.58 34.96 70.64
N VAL A 1053 68.65 34.33 69.92
CA VAL A 1053 68.86 33.79 68.58
C VAL A 1053 68.12 34.66 67.55
N ALA A 1054 68.77 34.99 66.45
CA ALA A 1054 68.15 35.69 65.34
C ALA A 1054 67.83 34.72 64.20
N ILE A 1055 66.60 34.77 63.70
CA ILE A 1055 66.19 34.01 62.51
C ILE A 1055 66.19 34.97 61.31
N ARG A 1056 66.90 34.62 60.24
CA ARG A 1056 67.09 35.45 59.06
C ARG A 1056 66.88 34.65 57.78
N GLU A 1057 66.59 35.33 56.69
CA GLU A 1057 66.47 34.75 55.34
C GLU A 1057 67.51 35.39 54.42
N ASN A 1058 68.15 34.59 53.57
CA ASN A 1058 69.06 35.10 52.54
C ASN A 1058 68.31 35.52 51.27
N GLU A 1059 69.03 36.06 50.27
CA GLU A 1059 68.44 36.48 48.99
C GLU A 1059 67.78 35.33 48.20
N ASN A 1060 68.09 34.08 48.53
CA ASN A 1060 67.54 32.88 47.90
C ASN A 1060 66.32 32.31 48.67
N GLY A 1061 65.89 32.95 49.75
CA GLY A 1061 64.77 32.49 50.57
C GLY A 1061 65.10 31.41 51.62
N GLU A 1062 66.38 31.12 51.84
CA GLU A 1062 66.80 30.12 52.82
C GLU A 1062 66.87 30.74 54.22
N LEU A 1063 66.29 30.03 55.20
CA LEU A 1063 66.28 30.45 56.60
C LEU A 1063 67.56 30.03 57.33
N PHE A 1064 68.07 30.93 58.17
CA PHE A 1064 69.25 30.73 59.01
C PHE A 1064 68.94 31.14 60.44
N VAL A 1065 69.57 30.46 61.38
CA VAL A 1065 69.51 30.75 62.80
C VAL A 1065 70.90 31.11 63.29
N GLU A 1066 71.08 32.29 63.87
CA GLU A 1066 72.37 32.75 64.39
C GLU A 1066 72.27 33.15 65.87
N VAL A 1067 73.32 32.88 66.65
CA VAL A 1067 73.42 33.37 68.03
C VAL A 1067 73.86 34.83 68.01
N LYS A 1068 73.11 35.73 68.66
CA LYS A 1068 73.43 37.16 68.68
C LYS A 1068 74.82 37.40 69.28
N ASN A 1069 75.70 38.08 68.54
CA ASN A 1069 77.13 38.31 68.87
C ASN A 1069 78.03 37.04 68.86
N GLY A 1070 77.56 35.93 68.29
CA GLY A 1070 78.28 34.65 68.27
C GLY A 1070 79.35 34.47 67.20
N GLY A 1071 79.46 35.42 66.26
CA GLY A 1071 80.32 35.34 65.06
C GLY A 1071 79.80 34.36 63.99
N ASP A 1072 80.44 34.34 62.82
CA ASP A 1072 80.00 33.53 61.67
C ASP A 1072 79.97 32.01 61.95
N ASN A 1073 80.77 31.54 62.92
CA ASN A 1073 80.84 30.12 63.33
C ASN A 1073 79.66 29.66 64.19
N ASN A 1074 78.74 30.56 64.59
CA ASN A 1074 77.52 30.24 65.35
C ASN A 1074 76.26 30.57 64.55
N ARG A 1075 76.27 30.19 63.27
CA ARG A 1075 75.16 30.30 62.33
C ARG A 1075 74.84 28.92 61.78
N ALA A 1076 73.56 28.55 61.76
CA ALA A 1076 73.06 27.29 61.25
C ALA A 1076 72.00 27.52 60.16
N HIS A 1077 71.97 26.69 59.13
CA HIS A 1077 70.89 26.69 58.14
C HIS A 1077 69.70 25.91 58.68
N ALA A 1078 68.50 26.45 58.51
CA ALA A 1078 67.27 25.71 58.77
C ALA A 1078 67.02 24.73 57.61
N THR A 1079 67.06 23.43 57.92
CA THR A 1079 66.89 22.32 56.97
C THR A 1079 65.46 21.81 56.89
N GLY A 1080 64.58 22.28 57.78
CA GLY A 1080 63.16 21.98 57.76
C GLY A 1080 62.41 22.60 58.92
N LEU A 1081 61.10 22.77 58.73
CA LEU A 1081 60.19 23.37 59.69
C LEU A 1081 59.07 22.37 60.00
N GLY A 1082 58.66 22.28 61.26
CA GLY A 1082 57.51 21.51 61.67
C GLY A 1082 56.80 22.15 62.85
N ARG A 1083 55.54 22.52 62.66
CA ARG A 1083 54.66 22.99 63.75
C ARG A 1083 54.19 21.79 64.57
N VAL A 1084 53.85 21.98 65.84
CA VAL A 1084 53.24 20.93 66.68
C VAL A 1084 51.83 21.31 67.12
N SER A 1085 51.04 20.33 67.58
CA SER A 1085 49.64 20.55 67.98
C SER A 1085 49.50 21.53 69.15
N ALA A 1086 50.48 21.61 70.05
CA ALA A 1086 50.50 22.48 71.24
C ALA A 1086 50.96 23.94 70.98
N GLY A 1087 50.95 24.40 69.72
CA GLY A 1087 51.27 25.79 69.36
C GLY A 1087 52.77 26.13 69.31
N GLY A 1088 53.67 25.18 69.57
CA GLY A 1088 55.11 25.31 69.34
C GLY A 1088 55.59 24.70 68.02
N GLY A 1089 56.87 24.33 67.94
CA GLY A 1089 57.37 23.51 66.82
C GLY A 1089 58.86 23.19 66.87
N VAL A 1090 59.37 22.58 65.81
CA VAL A 1090 60.78 22.26 65.60
C VAL A 1090 61.28 22.94 64.33
N ILE A 1091 62.39 23.65 64.45
CA ILE A 1091 63.22 24.13 63.33
C ILE A 1091 64.44 23.22 63.29
N ALA A 1092 64.51 22.33 62.31
CA ALA A 1092 65.66 21.48 62.12
C ALA A 1092 66.83 22.30 61.60
N ILE A 1093 68.01 22.18 62.21
CA ILE A 1093 69.20 22.93 61.83
C ILE A 1093 70.37 22.00 61.49
N ASP A 1094 71.29 22.47 60.64
CA ASP A 1094 72.44 21.67 60.19
C ASP A 1094 73.68 21.77 61.08
N THR A 1095 73.69 22.73 62.01
CA THR A 1095 74.85 23.06 62.87
C THR A 1095 74.39 23.26 64.31
N VAL A 1096 75.16 22.77 65.29
CA VAL A 1096 74.88 22.94 66.71
C VAL A 1096 75.24 24.36 67.15
N LEU A 1097 74.29 25.09 67.77
CA LEU A 1097 74.54 26.45 68.27
C LEU A 1097 75.22 26.40 69.65
N LEU A 1098 76.32 27.14 69.81
CA LEU A 1098 77.07 27.16 71.07
C LEU A 1098 76.86 28.47 71.86
N PRO A 1099 76.65 28.41 73.19
CA PRO A 1099 76.56 29.59 74.03
C PRO A 1099 77.85 30.43 74.01
N ILE A 1100 77.71 31.77 73.96
CA ILE A 1100 78.87 32.67 74.03
C ILE A 1100 79.55 32.54 75.40
N ARG A 1101 80.87 32.40 75.41
CA ARG A 1101 81.69 32.45 76.64
C ARG A 1101 81.83 33.91 77.09
N ARG A 1102 81.11 34.31 78.15
CA ARG A 1102 81.29 35.63 78.78
C ARG A 1102 82.38 35.58 79.85
N GLY A 1103 83.16 36.65 79.97
CA GLY A 1103 84.21 36.79 81.00
C GLY A 1103 83.64 37.26 82.34
N LEU A 1104 84.52 37.67 83.27
CA LEU A 1104 84.09 38.28 84.54
C LEU A 1104 83.23 39.53 84.29
N PHE A 1105 82.21 39.73 85.13
CA PHE A 1105 81.23 40.82 85.09
C PHE A 1105 80.25 40.81 83.90
N GLY A 1106 80.10 39.67 83.20
CA GLY A 1106 79.11 39.53 82.13
C GLY A 1106 79.46 40.24 80.82
N LEU A 1107 80.69 40.76 80.70
CA LEU A 1107 81.22 41.38 79.50
C LEU A 1107 82.00 40.36 78.63
N PRO A 1108 82.15 40.59 77.32
CA PRO A 1108 83.08 39.82 76.49
C PRO A 1108 84.49 39.88 77.09
N ILE A 1109 85.27 38.79 76.99
CA ILE A 1109 86.59 38.67 77.64
C ILE A 1109 87.50 39.87 77.39
N VAL A 1110 87.50 40.41 76.17
CA VAL A 1110 88.28 41.61 75.80
C VAL A 1110 87.90 42.81 76.67
N TRP A 1111 86.61 43.02 76.91
CA TRP A 1111 86.10 44.10 77.74
C TRP A 1111 86.25 43.82 79.24
N SER A 1112 86.16 42.56 79.68
CA SER A 1112 86.51 42.19 81.06
C SER A 1112 87.97 42.54 81.36
N ILE A 1113 88.89 42.31 80.41
CA ILE A 1113 90.30 42.69 80.55
C ILE A 1113 90.47 44.21 80.60
N VAL A 1114 89.75 44.96 79.74
CA VAL A 1114 89.79 46.44 79.73
C VAL A 1114 89.26 47.01 81.04
N VAL A 1115 88.14 46.50 81.56
CA VAL A 1115 87.57 46.96 82.85
C VAL A 1115 88.52 46.62 83.99
N LEU A 1116 89.13 45.42 83.99
CA LEU A 1116 90.12 45.04 85.00
C LEU A 1116 91.36 45.96 84.95
N LEU A 1117 91.87 46.28 83.76
CA LEU A 1117 92.96 47.23 83.55
C LEU A 1117 92.58 48.65 83.98
N THR A 1118 91.34 49.08 83.73
CA THR A 1118 90.85 50.41 84.12
C THR A 1118 90.73 50.52 85.65
N ILE A 1119 90.24 49.46 86.31
CA ILE A 1119 90.24 49.36 87.78
C ILE A 1119 91.68 49.44 88.29
N ILE A 1120 92.63 48.70 87.71
CA ILE A 1120 94.05 48.76 88.10
C ILE A 1120 94.63 50.17 87.94
N ILE A 1121 94.34 50.87 86.83
CA ILE A 1121 94.82 52.25 86.57
C ILE A 1121 94.22 53.24 87.57
N ILE A 1122 92.91 53.16 87.84
CA ILE A 1122 92.25 54.05 88.81
C ILE A 1122 92.81 53.80 90.22
N THR A 1123 92.99 52.53 90.61
CA THR A 1123 93.55 52.17 91.92
C THR A 1123 95.01 52.62 92.04
N GLY A 1124 95.81 52.50 90.97
CA GLY A 1124 97.19 53.01 90.90
C GLY A 1124 97.28 54.54 90.93
N GLY A 1125 96.32 55.23 90.30
CA GLY A 1125 96.21 56.70 90.35
C GLY A 1125 95.88 57.21 91.75
N ILE A 1126 94.93 56.56 92.44
CA ILE A 1126 94.58 56.89 93.84
C ILE A 1126 95.77 56.65 94.77
N LEU A 1127 96.49 55.52 94.63
CA LEU A 1127 97.70 55.23 95.40
C LEU A 1127 98.83 56.24 95.15
N SER A 1128 98.96 56.75 93.92
CA SER A 1128 99.96 57.77 93.56
C SER A 1128 99.62 59.14 94.16
N ILE A 1129 98.34 59.52 94.21
CA ILE A 1129 97.87 60.76 94.86
C ILE A 1129 98.06 60.68 96.38
N VAL A 1130 97.71 59.53 96.99
CA VAL A 1130 97.96 59.28 98.42
C VAL A 1130 99.46 59.27 98.73
N GLY A 1131 100.29 58.68 97.86
CA GLY A 1131 101.75 58.71 97.97
C GLY A 1131 102.35 60.11 97.83
N PHE A 1132 101.84 60.93 96.91
CA PHE A 1132 102.27 62.32 96.72
C PHE A 1132 101.92 63.21 97.93
N PHE A 1133 100.70 63.08 98.48
CA PHE A 1133 100.32 63.78 99.71
C PHE A 1133 101.09 63.25 100.93
N GLY A 1134 101.35 61.94 101.02
CA GLY A 1134 102.21 61.33 102.04
C GLY A 1134 103.65 61.85 102.00
N TYR A 1135 104.24 61.96 100.80
CA TYR A 1135 105.58 62.54 100.60
C TYR A 1135 105.63 64.04 100.95
N LYS A 1136 104.58 64.80 100.62
CA LYS A 1136 104.48 66.24 100.93
C LYS A 1136 104.30 66.51 102.44
N VAL A 1137 103.67 65.59 103.17
CA VAL A 1137 103.60 65.61 104.65
C VAL A 1137 104.92 65.16 105.29
N TYR A 1138 105.61 64.19 104.68
CA TYR A 1138 106.95 63.75 105.10
C TYR A 1138 108.02 64.84 104.93
N SER A 1139 108.02 65.56 103.79
CA SER A 1139 109.01 66.61 103.50
C SER A 1139 108.84 67.87 104.35
N ARG A 1140 107.60 68.21 104.75
CA ARG A 1140 107.32 69.33 105.68
C ARG A 1140 107.75 69.08 107.13
N ARG A 1141 107.96 67.81 107.53
CA ARG A 1141 108.39 67.45 108.90
C ARG A 1141 109.92 67.34 109.08
N ARG A 1142 110.74 67.56 108.03
CA ARG A 1142 112.20 67.36 108.06
C ARG A 1142 113.08 68.61 107.87
N LEU A 1143 112.53 69.84 107.86
CA LEU A 1143 113.28 71.11 107.74
C LEU A 1143 113.50 71.84 109.08
N GLY A 1144 113.44 71.14 110.20
CA GLY A 1144 113.98 71.60 111.48
C GLY A 1144 115.00 70.59 111.98
N TYR A 1145 116.19 71.07 112.37
CA TYR A 1145 117.37 70.34 112.90
C TYR A 1145 118.27 69.73 111.81
N ARG A 1146 119.52 70.20 111.60
CA ARG A 1146 120.67 70.48 112.51
C ARG A 1146 121.83 71.06 111.63
N PRO A 1147 123.06 71.37 112.13
CA PRO A 1147 123.57 71.87 113.42
C PRO A 1147 124.63 73.00 113.22
N ILE A 1148 125.22 73.44 114.34
CA ILE A 1148 126.24 74.49 114.57
C ILE A 1148 127.65 74.12 114.03
N PHE A 1149 128.42 75.15 113.64
CA PHE A 1149 129.81 75.28 113.11
C PHE A 1149 129.92 75.08 111.58
N ASP A 1150 130.18 76.08 110.73
CA ASP A 1150 130.68 77.47 110.85
C ASP A 1150 129.72 78.53 110.28
#